data_AF-A0A5E4NDC2-F1
#
_entry.id   AF-A0A5E4NDC2-F1
#
_cell.length_a   1.000
_cell.length_b   1.000
_cell.length_c   1.000
_cell.angle_alpha   90.00
_cell.angle_beta   90.00
_cell.angle_gamma   90.00
#
_symmetry.space_group_name_H-M   'P 1'
#
loop_
_entity.id
_entity.type
_entity.pdbx_description
1 polymer ?
#
loop_
_entity_poly.entity_id
_entity_poly.type
_entity_poly.pdbx_seq_one_letter_code
_entity_poly.pdbx_strand_id
1 'polypeptide(L)'
;MHNLYQILGVSEDASTHAIKKAYRDKALFEHPDKGGDAQRMALLTEAYQTLSDPIERKNFDQEWEVFNTSHDTEIPLTPSGCLPTAGIAFSKSFKQQHGQFVKQCCKEPLDQNQPSSYLNVFRSDLYSCNGDDLFSFIKAKGNLETKLDIGILSPEKAVEYFISFLQGDYFGNNLKDLSKAFYQKIKQLETLGQQADSEFKLYCGIYEILLVAAKEKTPTEQILFSLNKITEYAKHDTDQTMSFMAPLLQSKYFRSLFSQALHYYWLSEESVLDESYAKAFNGQAATKSLIESLKSKLSENRSASKSNDQVAKLLRHVRLLFKLEKDLNKSADITVQSLYREKAFHLLDWLPALMGFADHAISVNTLLQIGTTLQRAAAQEQNPILRMADEKLAAQIYVVAVGIGHHATPDVELYACLHSVKCLLSCHYTDSEFKEILKALQHRALWMADLFPFFQAPQSNADFIAQEDKTLVLMRQLLHALIDKIDGQKDPAEIDHSYRLMQELLVSKEWTTDDLDYNLNAPWPLTDLDEEGWTCPKSSIVKVSKKTPTYKTIHGAEFNYKTGEIDFILDYCEDSESDYNRLLTPFDLSELFQRRLTSAIFSLDPVDPDMPYHPFNQMRFAPSTLFHSQLLHTMFITDYLLKFLTVGQEVQCRDPYELRSLDRITSRLPDHLKKVIYDFHASNHEESLHRFWIESEEVELAIDDEGLSKDGDVLFALGNIRMVVKHHKMKRDAEGNLVDKEGEDEGWDCYILNQEQKQELYNGKRIIEDSALIIIKDS
;
A
#
# COMPACT_ATOMS: atom_id res chain seq x y z
N MET A 1 -9.27 13.44 -32.73
CA MET A 1 -10.64 12.91 -32.66
C MET A 1 -11.56 13.89 -33.36
N HIS A 2 -12.47 13.43 -34.23
CA HIS A 2 -13.42 14.31 -34.94
C HIS A 2 -14.80 14.19 -34.29
N ASN A 3 -15.59 15.26 -34.30
CA ASN A 3 -16.97 15.20 -33.81
C ASN A 3 -17.84 14.41 -34.80
N LEU A 4 -18.12 13.14 -34.50
CA LEU A 4 -18.91 12.26 -35.36
C LEU A 4 -20.36 12.75 -35.54
N TYR A 5 -20.92 13.42 -34.52
CA TYR A 5 -22.25 14.03 -34.60
C TYR A 5 -22.29 15.19 -35.61
N GLN A 6 -21.26 16.03 -35.64
CA GLN A 6 -21.13 17.09 -36.65
C GLN A 6 -20.91 16.53 -38.05
N ILE A 7 -20.13 15.45 -38.18
CA ILE A 7 -19.92 14.75 -39.46
C ILE A 7 -21.27 14.25 -40.00
N LEU A 8 -22.13 13.66 -39.16
CA LEU A 8 -23.50 13.28 -39.56
C LEU A 8 -24.49 14.46 -39.62
N GLY A 9 -24.16 15.59 -39.01
CA GLY A 9 -25.03 16.78 -38.94
C GLY A 9 -26.25 16.58 -38.03
N VAL A 10 -26.09 15.81 -36.96
CA VAL A 10 -27.15 15.46 -36.00
C VAL A 10 -26.77 15.92 -34.60
N SER A 11 -27.76 16.08 -33.71
CA SER A 11 -27.54 16.41 -32.30
C SER A 11 -26.95 15.21 -31.54
N GLU A 12 -26.27 15.46 -30.42
CA GLU A 12 -25.79 14.41 -29.49
C GLU A 12 -26.97 13.61 -28.91
N ASP A 13 -28.15 14.21 -28.77
CA ASP A 13 -29.40 13.54 -28.36
C ASP A 13 -30.14 12.82 -29.51
N ALA A 14 -29.54 12.74 -30.70
CA ALA A 14 -30.23 12.19 -31.87
C ALA A 14 -30.59 10.71 -31.67
N SER A 15 -31.83 10.36 -32.01
CA SER A 15 -32.26 8.95 -32.00
C SER A 15 -31.49 8.15 -33.06
N THR A 16 -31.35 6.84 -32.87
CA THR A 16 -30.76 5.92 -33.86
C THR A 16 -31.46 6.04 -35.22
N HIS A 17 -32.76 6.33 -35.23
CA HIS A 17 -33.50 6.60 -36.46
C HIS A 17 -33.03 7.90 -37.15
N ALA A 18 -32.82 8.98 -36.40
CA ALA A 18 -32.31 10.25 -36.93
C ALA A 18 -30.88 10.10 -37.47
N ILE A 19 -30.02 9.36 -36.77
CA ILE A 19 -28.64 9.03 -37.19
C ILE A 19 -28.64 8.27 -38.52
N LYS A 20 -29.49 7.24 -38.64
CA LYS A 20 -29.63 6.45 -39.86
C LYS A 20 -30.20 7.24 -41.04
N LYS A 21 -31.12 8.17 -40.77
CA LYS A 21 -31.68 9.05 -41.80
C LYS A 21 -30.62 10.03 -42.30
N ALA A 22 -29.93 10.71 -41.39
CA ALA A 22 -28.88 11.67 -41.72
C ALA A 22 -27.71 11.05 -42.51
N TYR A 23 -27.30 9.84 -42.13
CA TYR A 23 -26.30 9.10 -42.90
C TYR A 23 -26.76 8.82 -44.34
N ARG A 24 -27.99 8.33 -44.53
CA ARG A 24 -28.53 8.04 -45.88
C ARG A 24 -28.59 9.29 -46.75
N ASP A 25 -29.06 10.39 -46.18
CA ASP A 25 -29.22 11.66 -46.90
C ASP A 25 -27.86 12.23 -47.33
N LYS A 26 -26.84 12.17 -46.45
CA LYS A 26 -25.48 12.64 -46.75
C LYS A 26 -24.68 11.68 -47.63
N ALA A 27 -24.81 10.37 -47.43
CA ALA A 27 -24.16 9.34 -48.23
C ALA A 27 -24.59 9.40 -49.71
N LEU A 28 -25.83 9.82 -50.00
CA LEU A 28 -26.30 10.02 -51.37
C LEU A 28 -25.59 11.17 -52.09
N PHE A 29 -25.10 12.16 -51.35
CA PHE A 29 -24.41 13.34 -51.87
C PHE A 29 -22.90 13.13 -51.96
N GLU A 30 -22.30 12.49 -50.95
CA GLU A 30 -20.85 12.28 -50.85
C GLU A 30 -20.36 10.99 -51.53
N HIS A 31 -21.25 10.20 -52.15
CA HIS A 31 -20.85 8.98 -52.84
C HIS A 31 -19.89 9.27 -54.02
N PRO A 32 -18.73 8.60 -54.12
CA PRO A 32 -17.76 8.84 -55.19
C PRO A 32 -18.34 8.62 -56.59
N ASP A 33 -19.21 7.60 -56.77
CA ASP A 33 -19.92 7.36 -58.04
C ASP A 33 -20.90 8.47 -58.46
N LYS A 34 -21.22 9.40 -57.55
CA LYS A 34 -22.10 10.56 -57.81
C LYS A 34 -21.34 11.89 -57.79
N GLY A 35 -20.00 11.84 -57.78
CA GLY A 35 -19.13 13.02 -57.80
C GLY A 35 -18.76 13.58 -56.41
N GLY A 36 -19.01 12.81 -55.34
CA GLY A 36 -18.63 13.17 -53.97
C GLY A 36 -17.19 12.79 -53.60
N ASP A 37 -16.74 13.22 -52.42
CA ASP A 37 -15.37 12.98 -51.94
C ASP A 37 -15.27 11.65 -51.17
N ALA A 38 -14.42 10.75 -51.67
CA ALA A 38 -14.18 9.44 -51.06
C ALA A 38 -13.69 9.53 -49.61
N GLN A 39 -12.92 10.56 -49.25
CA GLN A 39 -12.45 10.76 -47.87
C GLN A 39 -13.60 11.18 -46.95
N ARG A 40 -14.50 12.05 -47.43
CA ARG A 40 -15.69 12.45 -46.67
C ARG A 40 -16.69 11.30 -46.53
N MET A 41 -16.83 10.49 -47.57
CA MET A 41 -17.64 9.28 -47.52
C MET A 41 -17.13 8.29 -46.46
N ALA A 42 -15.81 8.07 -46.38
CA ALA A 42 -15.22 7.23 -45.35
C ALA A 42 -15.51 7.74 -43.93
N LEU A 43 -15.36 9.05 -43.69
CA LEU A 43 -15.68 9.68 -42.40
C LEU A 43 -17.18 9.59 -42.06
N LEU A 44 -18.05 9.72 -43.06
CA LEU A 44 -19.50 9.56 -42.92
C LEU A 44 -19.88 8.13 -42.53
N THR A 45 -19.24 7.14 -43.15
CA THR A 45 -19.45 5.73 -42.84
C THR A 45 -18.93 5.39 -41.45
N GLU A 46 -17.75 5.88 -41.08
CA GLU A 46 -17.19 5.73 -39.72
C GLU A 46 -18.14 6.34 -38.68
N ALA A 47 -18.58 7.59 -38.87
CA ALA A 47 -19.51 8.25 -37.97
C ALA A 47 -20.84 7.50 -37.84
N TYR A 48 -21.36 6.94 -38.92
CA TYR A 48 -22.56 6.11 -38.88
C TYR A 48 -22.34 4.79 -38.15
N GLN A 49 -21.24 4.08 -38.40
CA GLN A 49 -20.94 2.81 -37.76
C GLN A 49 -20.83 2.97 -36.25
N THR A 50 -20.05 3.95 -35.78
CA THR A 50 -19.86 4.21 -34.35
C THR A 50 -21.13 4.72 -33.68
N LEU A 51 -21.87 5.66 -34.27
CA LEU A 51 -23.04 6.26 -33.61
C LEU A 51 -24.34 5.44 -33.74
N SER A 52 -24.39 4.48 -34.66
CA SER A 52 -25.58 3.63 -34.84
C SER A 52 -25.63 2.43 -33.90
N ASP A 53 -24.48 1.98 -33.40
CA ASP A 53 -24.38 0.94 -32.38
C ASP A 53 -24.46 1.57 -30.98
N PRO A 54 -25.38 1.12 -30.10
CA PRO A 54 -25.54 1.70 -28.76
C PRO A 54 -24.30 1.59 -27.86
N ILE A 55 -23.51 0.52 -28.00
CA ILE A 55 -22.31 0.27 -27.20
C ILE A 55 -21.18 1.15 -27.70
N GLU A 56 -20.93 1.15 -29.01
CA GLU A 56 -19.89 1.98 -29.63
C GLU A 56 -20.19 3.48 -29.48
N ARG A 57 -21.46 3.89 -29.57
CA ARG A 57 -21.89 5.26 -29.30
C ARG A 57 -21.62 5.65 -27.85
N LYS A 58 -21.95 4.77 -26.89
CA LYS A 58 -21.69 5.03 -25.47
C LYS A 58 -20.19 5.17 -25.20
N ASN A 59 -19.36 4.33 -25.81
CA ASN A 59 -17.91 4.41 -25.69
C ASN A 59 -17.37 5.70 -26.32
N PHE A 60 -17.83 6.02 -27.53
CA PHE A 60 -17.47 7.28 -28.21
C PHE A 60 -17.90 8.50 -27.40
N ASP A 61 -19.10 8.52 -26.82
CA ASP A 61 -19.61 9.62 -26.00
C ASP A 61 -18.75 9.82 -24.75
N GLN A 62 -18.37 8.73 -24.08
CA GLN A 62 -17.46 8.77 -22.91
C GLN A 62 -16.07 9.28 -23.28
N GLU A 63 -15.49 8.81 -24.39
CA GLU A 63 -14.19 9.28 -24.87
C GLU A 63 -14.24 10.74 -25.34
N TRP A 64 -15.31 11.12 -26.04
CA TRP A 64 -15.54 12.46 -26.58
C TRP A 64 -15.75 13.48 -25.46
N GLU A 65 -16.47 13.12 -24.41
CA GLU A 65 -16.64 13.94 -23.20
C GLU A 65 -15.30 14.18 -22.48
N VAL A 66 -14.43 13.16 -22.41
CA VAL A 66 -13.06 13.28 -21.87
C VAL A 66 -12.14 14.12 -22.77
N PHE A 67 -12.28 13.98 -24.09
CA PHE A 67 -11.51 14.75 -25.08
C PHE A 67 -11.91 16.23 -25.09
N ASN A 68 -13.21 16.55 -25.04
CA ASN A 68 -13.78 17.90 -25.14
C ASN A 68 -13.89 18.68 -23.84
N THR A 69 -13.62 18.08 -22.68
CA THR A 69 -13.42 18.81 -21.41
C THR A 69 -12.17 19.72 -21.42
N SER A 70 -11.80 20.21 -22.61
CA SER A 70 -10.81 21.22 -22.95
C SER A 70 -11.40 22.61 -23.21
N HIS A 71 -12.68 22.86 -22.91
CA HIS A 71 -13.11 24.22 -22.64
C HIS A 71 -12.94 24.49 -21.15
N ASP A 72 -12.44 25.68 -20.83
CA ASP A 72 -12.40 26.28 -19.49
C ASP A 72 -13.82 26.39 -18.89
N THR A 73 -14.58 25.30 -18.76
CA THR A 73 -15.54 25.20 -17.68
C THR A 73 -14.70 25.04 -16.43
N GLU A 74 -14.35 26.20 -15.86
CA GLU A 74 -14.14 26.36 -14.43
C GLU A 74 -15.09 25.37 -13.75
N ILE A 75 -14.55 24.44 -12.96
CA ILE A 75 -15.40 23.82 -11.96
C ILE A 75 -15.92 25.02 -11.18
N PRO A 76 -17.23 25.32 -11.17
CA PRO A 76 -17.70 26.59 -10.64
C PRO A 76 -17.23 26.63 -9.20
N LEU A 77 -16.27 27.51 -8.91
CA LEU A 77 -15.99 27.86 -7.54
C LEU A 77 -17.31 28.44 -7.05
N THR A 78 -17.85 27.89 -5.99
CA THR A 78 -18.95 28.56 -5.31
C THR A 78 -18.50 29.99 -4.98
N PRO A 79 -19.39 30.95 -4.74
CA PRO A 79 -19.01 32.30 -4.29
C PRO A 79 -18.12 32.33 -3.04
N SER A 80 -17.91 31.18 -2.39
CA SER A 80 -17.00 30.94 -1.26
C SER A 80 -15.65 30.31 -1.62
N GLY A 81 -15.36 30.04 -2.90
CA GLY A 81 -14.08 29.48 -3.37
C GLY A 81 -13.95 27.96 -3.28
N CYS A 82 -15.05 27.19 -3.28
CA CYS A 82 -15.03 25.74 -3.07
C CYS A 82 -15.17 24.91 -4.36
N LEU A 83 -14.51 23.74 -4.39
CA LEU A 83 -14.84 22.64 -5.31
C LEU A 83 -16.13 21.93 -4.84
N PRO A 84 -16.99 21.44 -5.76
CA PRO A 84 -18.27 20.80 -5.45
C PRO A 84 -18.09 19.32 -5.03
N THR A 85 -17.30 19.08 -3.99
CA THR A 85 -17.21 17.76 -3.31
C THR A 85 -17.97 17.80 -1.99
N ALA A 86 -18.73 16.75 -1.70
CA ALA A 86 -19.72 16.66 -0.61
C ALA A 86 -19.10 16.52 0.81
N GLY A 87 -18.21 17.43 1.20
CA GLY A 87 -17.52 17.41 2.50
C GLY A 87 -17.44 18.79 3.17
N ILE A 88 -17.19 18.79 4.48
CA ILE A 88 -16.92 20.00 5.27
C ILE A 88 -15.60 20.61 4.77
N ALA A 89 -15.59 21.91 4.44
CA ALA A 89 -14.38 22.62 4.01
C ALA A 89 -13.29 22.55 5.09
N PHE A 90 -12.13 22.00 4.77
CA PHE A 90 -10.98 21.94 5.68
C PHE A 90 -10.52 23.35 6.06
N SER A 91 -10.62 24.31 5.15
CA SER A 91 -10.37 25.73 5.45
C SER A 91 -11.17 26.23 6.65
N LYS A 92 -12.43 25.82 6.82
CA LYS A 92 -13.27 26.23 7.95
C LYS A 92 -12.78 25.64 9.26
N SER A 93 -12.46 24.35 9.29
CA SER A 93 -11.94 23.66 10.47
C SER A 93 -10.58 24.21 10.88
N PHE A 94 -9.67 24.41 9.93
CA PHE A 94 -8.34 24.95 10.19
C PHE A 94 -8.37 26.44 10.57
N LYS A 95 -9.31 27.25 10.05
CA LYS A 95 -9.57 28.62 10.53
C LYS A 95 -10.04 28.65 11.98
N GLN A 96 -10.93 27.73 12.36
CA GLN A 96 -11.38 27.61 13.74
C GLN A 96 -10.24 27.22 14.68
N GLN A 97 -9.42 26.25 14.26
CA GLN A 97 -8.23 25.81 14.99
C GLN A 97 -7.17 26.91 15.11
N HIS A 98 -6.92 27.66 14.04
CA HIS A 98 -6.08 28.86 14.08
C HIS A 98 -6.60 29.86 15.12
N GLY A 99 -7.90 30.15 15.12
CA GLY A 99 -8.53 31.00 16.12
C GLY A 99 -8.42 30.47 17.55
N GLN A 100 -8.36 29.15 17.76
CA GLN A 100 -8.06 28.55 19.06
C GLN A 100 -6.60 28.78 19.46
N PHE A 101 -5.65 28.62 18.53
CA PHE A 101 -4.24 28.91 18.80
C PHE A 101 -3.98 30.38 19.10
N VAL A 102 -4.66 31.30 18.42
CA VAL A 102 -4.61 32.74 18.77
C VAL A 102 -5.05 32.95 20.22
N LYS A 103 -6.17 32.34 20.64
CA LYS A 103 -6.64 32.43 22.03
C LYS A 103 -5.68 31.79 23.02
N GLN A 104 -5.02 30.70 22.65
CA GLN A 104 -4.03 30.02 23.48
C GLN A 104 -2.77 30.88 23.64
N CYS A 105 -2.21 31.40 22.53
CA CYS A 105 -1.02 32.25 22.54
C CYS A 105 -1.27 33.59 23.24
N CYS A 106 -2.51 34.09 23.26
CA CYS A 106 -2.90 35.23 24.08
C CYS A 106 -2.78 34.94 25.59
N LYS A 107 -3.04 33.71 26.03
CA LYS A 107 -2.99 33.31 27.44
C LYS A 107 -1.59 32.89 27.87
N GLU A 108 -0.93 32.12 27.03
CA GLU A 108 0.39 31.52 27.24
C GLU A 108 1.22 31.71 25.97
N PRO A 109 1.98 32.81 25.88
CA PRO A 109 2.85 33.08 24.73
C PRO A 109 3.99 32.05 24.63
N LEU A 110 4.38 31.72 23.39
CA LEU A 110 5.47 30.79 23.12
C LEU A 110 6.86 31.46 23.29
N ASP A 111 7.86 30.65 23.60
CA ASP A 111 9.23 31.13 23.80
C ASP A 111 9.96 31.34 22.46
N GLN A 112 10.77 32.40 22.39
CA GLN A 112 11.69 32.64 21.29
C GLN A 112 13.00 31.90 21.54
N ASN A 113 13.17 30.75 20.90
CA ASN A 113 14.39 29.95 20.98
C ASN A 113 14.94 29.70 19.58
N GLN A 114 16.18 29.25 19.47
CA GLN A 114 16.73 28.77 18.20
C GLN A 114 16.46 27.26 18.06
N PRO A 115 15.57 26.82 17.15
CA PRO A 115 15.26 25.41 16.94
C PRO A 115 16.48 24.53 16.63
N SER A 116 17.50 25.10 15.99
CA SER A 116 18.77 24.42 15.68
C SER A 116 19.45 23.81 16.89
N SER A 117 19.28 24.40 18.08
CA SER A 117 19.84 23.88 19.34
C SER A 117 19.21 22.57 19.82
N TYR A 118 18.06 22.18 19.26
CA TYR A 118 17.35 20.95 19.64
C TYR A 118 17.80 19.73 18.84
N LEU A 119 18.51 19.94 17.72
CA LEU A 119 19.02 18.85 16.91
C LEU A 119 20.06 18.04 17.70
N ASN A 120 19.88 16.73 17.73
CA ASN A 120 20.87 15.83 18.28
C ASN A 120 22.05 15.71 17.31
N VAL A 121 23.26 15.50 17.86
CA VAL A 121 24.42 15.07 17.07
C VAL A 121 24.14 13.66 16.54
N PHE A 122 24.42 13.42 15.26
CA PHE A 122 24.19 12.12 14.62
C PHE A 122 24.95 10.98 15.33
N ARG A 123 24.25 9.89 15.60
CA ARG A 123 24.82 8.58 15.98
C ARG A 123 24.02 7.50 15.24
N SER A 124 24.68 6.69 14.41
CA SER A 124 24.04 5.52 13.80
C SER A 124 24.02 4.39 14.82
N ASP A 125 22.86 3.76 15.03
CA ASP A 125 22.72 2.60 15.93
C ASP A 125 23.32 1.32 15.32
N LEU A 126 23.56 1.31 14.00
CA LEU A 126 24.08 0.16 13.26
C LEU A 126 25.61 0.16 13.15
N TYR A 127 26.24 1.34 13.22
CA TYR A 127 27.69 1.49 12.99
C TYR A 127 28.32 2.52 13.94
N SER A 128 29.17 2.06 14.86
CA SER A 128 29.96 2.95 15.72
C SER A 128 31.14 3.56 14.96
N CYS A 129 30.93 4.70 14.30
CA CYS A 129 32.02 5.49 13.73
C CYS A 129 32.48 6.52 14.76
N ASN A 130 33.68 6.34 15.32
CA ASN A 130 34.28 7.28 16.28
C ASN A 130 34.81 8.51 15.53
N GLY A 131 34.05 9.60 15.47
CA GLY A 131 34.58 10.87 14.99
C GLY A 131 33.56 11.99 14.91
N ASP A 132 33.94 13.17 15.42
CA ASP A 132 33.14 14.42 15.41
C ASP A 132 33.30 15.24 14.11
N ASP A 133 34.17 14.82 13.17
CA ASP A 133 34.51 15.53 11.92
C ASP A 133 34.24 14.65 10.67
N LEU A 134 33.71 15.25 9.59
CA LEU A 134 33.20 14.60 8.38
C LEU A 134 34.18 13.64 7.71
N PHE A 135 35.48 13.94 7.78
CA PHE A 135 36.55 13.12 7.19
C PHE A 135 37.52 12.58 8.25
N SER A 136 37.12 12.56 9.52
CA SER A 136 37.93 12.03 10.63
C SER A 136 38.38 10.58 10.41
N PHE A 137 37.56 9.77 9.74
CA PHE A 137 37.89 8.38 9.37
C PHE A 137 39.06 8.28 8.38
N ILE A 138 39.24 9.29 7.50
CA ILE A 138 40.35 9.35 6.55
C ILE A 138 41.67 9.62 7.29
N LYS A 139 41.63 10.43 8.35
CA LYS A 139 42.80 10.80 9.17
C LYS A 139 43.26 9.66 10.09
N ALA A 140 42.40 8.66 10.36
CA ALA A 140 42.66 7.60 11.32
C ALA A 140 43.50 6.43 10.78
N LYS A 141 43.53 6.19 9.45
CA LYS A 141 44.36 5.15 8.82
C LYS A 141 45.76 5.71 8.52
N GLY A 142 46.67 5.56 9.47
CA GLY A 142 48.04 6.05 9.35
C GLY A 142 48.79 5.57 8.09
N ASN A 143 49.25 6.53 7.28
CA ASN A 143 50.52 6.56 6.53
C ASN A 143 51.01 5.26 5.83
N LEU A 144 50.25 4.73 4.88
CA LEU A 144 50.81 3.89 3.81
C LEU A 144 50.36 4.46 2.46
N GLU A 145 51.28 5.14 1.77
CA GLU A 145 51.06 5.58 0.38
C GLU A 145 51.03 4.34 -0.53
N THR A 146 49.84 3.79 -0.77
CA THR A 146 49.62 2.86 -1.87
C THR A 146 49.83 3.62 -3.17
N LYS A 147 50.66 3.09 -4.07
CA LYS A 147 50.95 3.72 -5.36
C LYS A 147 49.68 3.66 -6.22
N LEU A 148 49.08 4.81 -6.50
CA LEU A 148 47.86 4.90 -7.28
C LEU A 148 48.20 4.92 -8.78
N ASP A 149 47.85 3.87 -9.52
CA ASP A 149 47.92 3.85 -10.98
C ASP A 149 46.51 3.96 -11.56
N ILE A 150 46.12 5.18 -11.94
CA ILE A 150 44.77 5.46 -12.42
C ILE A 150 44.70 5.11 -13.91
N GLY A 151 44.16 3.91 -14.19
CA GLY A 151 43.83 3.47 -15.55
C GLY A 151 42.61 4.19 -16.15
N ILE A 152 41.89 3.53 -17.06
CA ILE A 152 40.65 4.07 -17.64
C ILE A 152 39.60 4.21 -16.54
N LEU A 153 39.10 5.43 -16.33
CA LEU A 153 38.06 5.73 -15.36
C LEU A 153 36.68 5.43 -15.97
N SER A 154 36.22 4.19 -15.77
CA SER A 154 34.83 3.78 -15.99
C SER A 154 33.96 4.13 -14.77
N PRO A 155 32.62 4.14 -14.89
CA PRO A 155 31.74 4.39 -13.74
C PRO A 155 31.95 3.42 -12.58
N GLU A 156 32.11 2.13 -12.88
CA GLU A 156 32.43 1.09 -11.90
C GLU A 156 33.74 1.39 -11.16
N LYS A 157 34.82 1.70 -11.89
CA LYS A 157 36.11 2.05 -11.29
C LYS A 157 36.07 3.34 -10.48
N ALA A 158 35.26 4.32 -10.91
CA ALA A 158 35.07 5.55 -10.16
C ALA A 158 34.40 5.30 -8.81
N VAL A 159 33.38 4.44 -8.76
CA VAL A 159 32.71 4.03 -7.53
C VAL A 159 33.66 3.24 -6.63
N GLU A 160 34.44 2.30 -7.18
CA GLU A 160 35.46 1.56 -6.43
C GLU A 160 36.50 2.50 -5.79
N TYR A 161 37.05 3.43 -6.55
CA TYR A 161 37.99 4.43 -6.01
C TYR A 161 37.34 5.32 -4.95
N PHE A 162 36.06 5.66 -5.11
CA PHE A 162 35.34 6.43 -4.11
C PHE A 162 35.11 5.63 -2.82
N ILE A 163 34.79 4.33 -2.91
CA ILE A 163 34.70 3.44 -1.74
C ILE A 163 36.05 3.38 -1.02
N SER A 164 37.16 3.16 -1.73
CA SER A 164 38.50 3.15 -1.13
C SER A 164 38.89 4.49 -0.50
N PHE A 165 38.51 5.61 -1.12
CA PHE A 165 38.64 6.94 -0.52
C PHE A 165 37.87 7.03 0.81
N LEU A 166 36.61 6.60 0.82
CA LEU A 166 35.78 6.58 2.03
C LEU A 166 36.31 5.62 3.11
N GLN A 167 37.05 4.59 2.71
CA GLN A 167 37.72 3.68 3.65
C GLN A 167 39.05 4.23 4.19
N GLY A 168 39.48 5.41 3.73
CA GLY A 168 40.70 6.09 4.16
C GLY A 168 41.97 5.66 3.42
N ASP A 169 41.86 5.01 2.26
CA ASP A 169 43.03 4.52 1.52
C ASP A 169 43.74 5.60 0.69
N TYR A 170 43.07 6.72 0.40
CA TYR A 170 43.61 7.82 -0.42
C TYR A 170 43.67 9.13 0.37
N PHE A 171 44.89 9.62 0.61
CA PHE A 171 45.18 10.88 1.30
C PHE A 171 46.36 11.60 0.64
N GLY A 172 46.61 12.88 0.99
CA GLY A 172 47.79 13.62 0.55
C GLY A 172 47.91 13.76 -0.98
N ASN A 173 49.06 13.36 -1.54
CA ASN A 173 49.32 13.45 -2.99
C ASN A 173 48.43 12.50 -3.81
N ASN A 174 48.16 11.29 -3.31
CA ASN A 174 47.25 10.35 -3.98
C ASN A 174 45.85 10.93 -4.14
N LEU A 175 45.35 11.67 -3.15
CA LEU A 175 44.05 12.35 -3.24
C LEU A 175 44.05 13.47 -4.30
N LYS A 176 45.17 14.20 -4.44
CA LYS A 176 45.34 15.22 -5.49
C LYS A 176 45.40 14.59 -6.89
N ASP A 177 46.11 13.47 -7.02
CA ASP A 177 46.21 12.74 -8.29
C ASP A 177 44.86 12.13 -8.69
N LEU A 178 44.14 11.55 -7.74
CA LEU A 178 42.77 11.07 -7.93
C LEU A 178 41.83 12.22 -8.37
N SER A 179 41.86 13.35 -7.65
CA SER A 179 41.06 14.53 -8.00
C SER A 179 41.37 15.05 -9.41
N LYS A 180 42.65 15.01 -9.82
CA LYS A 180 43.08 15.42 -11.16
C LYS A 180 42.55 14.50 -12.25
N ALA A 181 42.50 13.19 -12.01
CA ALA A 181 41.95 12.22 -12.97
C ALA A 181 40.45 12.43 -13.18
N PHE A 182 39.68 12.61 -12.09
CA PHE A 182 38.26 12.95 -12.19
C PHE A 182 38.02 14.26 -12.96
N TYR A 183 38.82 15.31 -12.68
CA TYR A 183 38.74 16.57 -13.41
C TYR A 183 39.01 16.42 -14.91
N GLN A 184 39.99 15.59 -15.30
CA GLN A 184 40.28 15.31 -16.71
C GLN A 184 39.13 14.58 -17.40
N LYS A 185 38.52 13.60 -16.73
CA LYS A 185 37.35 12.88 -17.25
C LYS A 185 36.13 13.81 -17.43
N ILE A 186 35.86 14.68 -16.46
CA ILE A 186 34.81 15.70 -16.54
C ILE A 186 35.02 16.59 -17.77
N LYS A 187 36.24 17.12 -17.97
CA LYS A 187 36.56 17.93 -19.15
C LYS A 187 36.37 17.20 -20.48
N GLN A 188 36.72 15.91 -20.53
CA GLN A 188 36.50 15.09 -21.73
C GLN A 188 35.00 15.00 -22.06
N LEU A 189 34.15 14.73 -21.07
CA LEU A 189 32.70 14.67 -21.25
C LEU A 189 32.08 16.04 -21.60
N GLU A 190 32.62 17.14 -21.05
CA GLU A 190 32.22 18.50 -21.45
C GLU A 190 32.51 18.75 -22.93
N THR A 191 33.68 18.35 -23.43
CA THR A 191 34.02 18.51 -24.86
C THR A 191 33.15 17.67 -25.79
N LEU A 192 32.53 16.60 -25.28
CA LEU A 192 31.59 15.75 -25.99
C LEU A 192 30.13 16.26 -25.91
N GLY A 193 29.87 17.34 -25.16
CA GLY A 193 28.53 17.91 -24.99
C GLY A 193 27.61 17.09 -24.08
N GLN A 194 28.14 16.15 -23.28
CA GLN A 194 27.37 15.22 -22.44
C GLN A 194 27.07 15.78 -21.03
N GLN A 195 26.94 17.10 -20.89
CA GLN A 195 26.77 17.75 -19.57
C GLN A 195 25.45 17.38 -18.86
N ALA A 196 24.44 16.95 -19.62
CA ALA A 196 23.16 16.50 -19.08
C ALA A 196 23.16 15.01 -18.66
N ASP A 197 24.23 14.27 -18.98
CA ASP A 197 24.30 12.82 -18.78
C ASP A 197 24.42 12.47 -17.29
N SER A 198 23.82 11.34 -16.90
CA SER A 198 23.89 10.82 -15.54
C SER A 198 25.33 10.45 -15.15
N GLU A 199 26.11 9.94 -16.12
CA GLU A 199 27.52 9.61 -15.95
C GLU A 199 28.35 10.87 -15.62
N PHE A 200 28.04 11.99 -16.27
CA PHE A 200 28.70 13.26 -15.99
C PHE A 200 28.44 13.72 -14.55
N LYS A 201 27.20 13.60 -14.08
CA LYS A 201 26.81 13.95 -12.70
C LYS A 201 27.55 13.09 -11.67
N LEU A 202 27.70 11.78 -11.92
CA LEU A 202 28.45 10.87 -11.06
C LEU A 202 29.89 11.36 -10.82
N TYR A 203 30.64 11.65 -11.89
CA TYR A 203 32.02 12.12 -11.76
C TYR A 203 32.10 13.49 -11.07
N CYS A 204 31.19 14.41 -11.38
CA CYS A 204 31.12 15.72 -10.72
C CYS A 204 30.85 15.59 -9.22
N GLY A 205 29.90 14.75 -8.81
CA GLY A 205 29.58 14.51 -7.40
C GLY A 205 30.78 13.95 -6.63
N ILE A 206 31.45 12.93 -7.16
CA ILE A 206 32.65 12.37 -6.53
C ILE A 206 33.77 13.44 -6.45
N TYR A 207 34.04 14.14 -7.55
CA TYR A 207 35.08 15.16 -7.61
C TYR A 207 34.87 16.30 -6.60
N GLU A 208 33.63 16.78 -6.45
CA GLU A 208 33.29 17.83 -5.49
C GLU A 208 33.62 17.40 -4.05
N ILE A 209 33.27 16.17 -3.67
CA ILE A 209 33.58 15.61 -2.33
C ILE A 209 35.09 15.47 -2.13
N LEU A 210 35.81 14.93 -3.12
CA LEU A 210 37.27 14.81 -3.08
C LEU A 210 37.94 16.19 -2.93
N LEU A 211 37.42 17.22 -3.60
CA LEU A 211 37.94 18.58 -3.50
C LEU A 211 37.72 19.20 -2.12
N VAL A 212 36.56 18.98 -1.49
CA VAL A 212 36.29 19.46 -0.13
C VAL A 212 37.28 18.84 0.84
N ALA A 213 37.49 17.52 0.75
CA ALA A 213 38.47 16.79 1.56
C ALA A 213 39.90 17.26 1.30
N ALA A 214 40.30 17.43 0.04
CA ALA A 214 41.67 17.80 -0.34
C ALA A 214 42.05 19.25 0.02
N LYS A 215 41.08 20.16 0.09
CA LYS A 215 41.29 21.58 0.40
C LYS A 215 41.07 21.91 1.88
N GLU A 216 40.76 20.92 2.72
CA GLU A 216 40.41 21.09 4.13
C GLU A 216 39.36 22.20 4.35
N LYS A 217 38.42 22.33 3.40
CA LYS A 217 37.34 23.31 3.52
C LYS A 217 36.34 22.82 4.53
N THR A 218 35.73 23.76 5.26
CA THR A 218 34.57 23.46 6.11
C THR A 218 33.48 22.83 5.25
N PRO A 219 32.95 21.66 5.64
CA PRO A 219 31.80 21.05 4.98
C PRO A 219 30.62 22.00 4.89
N THR A 220 29.88 21.95 3.79
CA THR A 220 28.64 22.71 3.58
C THR A 220 27.54 21.79 3.07
N GLU A 221 26.31 22.31 2.95
CA GLU A 221 25.18 21.60 2.35
C GLU A 221 25.43 21.11 0.92
N GLN A 222 26.41 21.69 0.21
CA GLN A 222 26.83 21.26 -1.12
C GLN A 222 27.19 19.77 -1.19
N ILE A 223 27.71 19.21 -0.09
CA ILE A 223 28.06 17.79 -0.01
C ILE A 223 26.82 16.91 -0.22
N LEU A 224 25.66 17.29 0.33
CA LEU A 224 24.43 16.54 0.13
C LEU A 224 24.00 16.55 -1.33
N PHE A 225 24.12 17.69 -2.01
CA PHE A 225 23.85 17.78 -3.45
C PHE A 225 24.86 17.00 -4.29
N SER A 226 26.14 16.97 -3.90
CA SER A 226 27.16 16.13 -4.53
C SER A 226 26.87 14.63 -4.35
N LEU A 227 26.44 14.22 -3.15
CA LEU A 227 25.98 12.85 -2.89
C LEU A 227 24.74 12.51 -3.71
N ASN A 228 23.80 13.45 -3.85
CA ASN A 228 22.63 13.23 -4.68
C ASN A 228 23.00 12.97 -6.15
N LYS A 229 23.99 13.70 -6.70
CA LYS A 229 24.50 13.43 -8.06
C LYS A 229 25.03 12.01 -8.22
N ILE A 230 25.62 11.44 -7.17
CA ILE A 230 26.13 10.07 -7.15
C ILE A 230 24.97 9.07 -7.08
N THR A 231 24.01 9.30 -6.20
CA THR A 231 22.87 8.38 -6.00
C THR A 231 21.88 8.41 -7.16
N GLU A 232 21.71 9.55 -7.84
CA GLU A 232 20.90 9.66 -9.06
C GLU A 232 21.43 8.77 -10.20
N TYR A 233 22.73 8.49 -10.24
CA TYR A 233 23.29 7.57 -11.23
C TYR A 233 22.74 6.14 -11.05
N ALA A 234 22.43 5.72 -9.81
CA ALA A 234 21.82 4.42 -9.55
C ALA A 234 20.40 4.30 -10.15
N LYS A 235 19.71 5.42 -10.41
CA LYS A 235 18.39 5.43 -11.06
C LYS A 235 18.46 5.21 -12.58
N HIS A 236 19.66 5.18 -13.17
CA HIS A 236 19.89 4.97 -14.59
C HIS A 236 20.21 3.49 -14.86
N ASP A 237 19.46 2.83 -15.74
CA ASP A 237 19.65 1.42 -16.13
C ASP A 237 19.93 0.51 -14.92
N THR A 238 18.92 0.40 -14.04
CA THR A 238 19.02 -0.11 -12.67
C THR A 238 19.66 -1.51 -12.60
N ASP A 239 19.41 -2.37 -13.60
CA ASP A 239 19.96 -3.73 -13.67
C ASP A 239 21.49 -3.78 -13.75
N GLN A 240 22.11 -2.88 -14.50
CA GLN A 240 23.57 -2.86 -14.66
C GLN A 240 24.27 -2.07 -13.56
N THR A 241 23.68 -0.93 -13.16
CA THR A 241 24.31 0.00 -12.22
C THR A 241 24.28 -0.50 -10.78
N MET A 242 23.25 -1.25 -10.38
CA MET A 242 23.12 -1.73 -9.00
C MET A 242 24.22 -2.72 -8.58
N SER A 243 24.78 -3.48 -9.53
CA SER A 243 25.86 -4.44 -9.27
C SER A 243 27.09 -3.81 -8.59
N PHE A 244 27.45 -2.58 -8.96
CA PHE A 244 28.60 -1.86 -8.39
C PHE A 244 28.21 -0.67 -7.50
N MET A 245 26.97 -0.18 -7.58
CA MET A 245 26.46 0.85 -6.66
C MET A 245 26.03 0.28 -5.29
N ALA A 246 25.52 -0.96 -5.25
CA ALA A 246 25.09 -1.57 -3.98
C ALA A 246 26.21 -1.62 -2.91
N PRO A 247 27.47 -2.00 -3.23
CA PRO A 247 28.57 -1.92 -2.27
C PRO A 247 28.80 -0.51 -1.70
N LEU A 248 28.63 0.54 -2.51
CA LEU A 248 28.74 1.92 -2.06
C LEU A 248 27.59 2.29 -1.11
N LEU A 249 26.34 2.00 -1.50
CA LEU A 249 25.14 2.29 -0.69
C LEU A 249 25.11 1.50 0.62
N GLN A 250 25.76 0.34 0.68
CA GLN A 250 25.94 -0.48 1.88
C GLN A 250 27.13 -0.05 2.75
N SER A 251 28.02 0.82 2.24
CA SER A 251 29.20 1.24 2.98
C SER A 251 28.81 2.08 4.19
N LYS A 252 29.21 1.63 5.39
CA LYS A 252 29.04 2.39 6.63
C LYS A 252 29.62 3.80 6.56
N TYR A 253 30.70 3.98 5.79
CA TYR A 253 31.34 5.29 5.60
C TYR A 253 30.50 6.20 4.70
N PHE A 254 29.89 5.65 3.66
CA PHE A 254 28.99 6.40 2.78
C PHE A 254 27.73 6.84 3.53
N ARG A 255 27.10 5.94 4.29
CA ARG A 255 25.93 6.26 5.11
C ARG A 255 26.23 7.30 6.19
N SER A 256 27.37 7.16 6.89
CA SER A 256 27.81 8.17 7.84
C SER A 256 28.05 9.54 7.19
N LEU A 257 28.69 9.58 6.02
CA LEU A 257 28.89 10.80 5.25
C LEU A 257 27.56 11.42 4.82
N PHE A 258 26.59 10.62 4.36
CA PHE A 258 25.26 11.06 3.96
C PHE A 258 24.49 11.67 5.14
N SER A 259 24.43 10.98 6.27
CA SER A 259 23.75 11.46 7.47
C SER A 259 24.36 12.75 8.05
N GLN A 260 25.69 12.90 7.96
CA GLN A 260 26.34 14.15 8.34
C GLN A 260 26.05 15.28 7.33
N ALA A 261 26.02 14.98 6.02
CA ALA A 261 25.63 15.94 5.00
C ALA A 261 24.18 16.42 5.17
N LEU A 262 23.27 15.53 5.60
CA LEU A 262 21.90 15.90 6.00
C LEU A 262 21.88 16.88 7.18
N HIS A 263 22.73 16.65 8.18
CA HIS A 263 22.83 17.57 9.32
C HIS A 263 23.31 18.97 8.89
N TYR A 264 24.31 19.05 8.01
CA TYR A 264 24.74 20.33 7.43
C TYR A 264 23.65 21.00 6.60
N TYR A 265 22.88 20.23 5.81
CA TYR A 265 21.74 20.75 5.05
C TYR A 265 20.68 21.37 5.97
N TRP A 266 20.36 20.75 7.10
CA TRP A 266 19.43 21.33 8.06
C TRP A 266 19.95 22.64 8.67
N LEU A 267 21.24 22.71 8.99
CA LEU A 267 21.88 23.90 9.56
C LEU A 267 22.23 24.99 8.54
N SER A 268 22.06 24.74 7.23
CA SER A 268 22.42 25.72 6.20
C SER A 268 21.59 26.99 6.28
N GLU A 269 22.18 28.12 5.86
CA GLU A 269 21.54 29.44 5.83
C GLU A 269 20.46 29.58 4.74
N GLU A 270 20.31 28.58 3.86
CA GLU A 270 19.25 28.59 2.85
C GLU A 270 17.87 28.65 3.51
N SER A 271 17.17 29.76 3.24
CA SER A 271 15.87 30.02 3.82
C SER A 271 14.78 29.33 3.01
N VAL A 272 13.99 28.51 3.69
CA VAL A 272 12.75 27.90 3.16
C VAL A 272 11.75 28.97 2.68
N LEU A 273 11.91 30.21 3.16
CA LEU A 273 11.06 31.34 2.79
C LEU A 273 11.45 32.01 1.48
N ASP A 274 12.65 31.72 0.95
CA ASP A 274 13.15 32.33 -0.28
C ASP A 274 12.29 31.98 -1.50
N GLU A 275 12.27 32.89 -2.48
CA GLU A 275 11.52 32.67 -3.72
C GLU A 275 12.06 31.49 -4.54
N SER A 276 13.37 31.20 -4.45
CA SER A 276 13.97 30.04 -5.11
C SER A 276 13.37 28.74 -4.61
N TYR A 277 13.19 28.62 -3.28
CA TYR A 277 12.57 27.46 -2.64
C TYR A 277 11.09 27.33 -3.04
N ALA A 278 10.36 28.44 -3.14
CA ALA A 278 8.98 28.45 -3.64
C ALA A 278 8.88 27.96 -5.10
N LYS A 279 9.79 28.46 -5.95
CA LYS A 279 9.81 28.16 -7.40
C LYS A 279 10.15 26.70 -7.67
N ALA A 280 10.89 26.03 -6.79
CA ALA A 280 11.22 24.61 -6.92
C ALA A 280 9.97 23.70 -6.96
N PHE A 281 8.87 24.12 -6.33
CA PHE A 281 7.60 23.37 -6.37
C PHE A 281 6.75 23.64 -7.61
N ASN A 282 7.09 24.64 -8.44
CA ASN A 282 6.25 25.04 -9.58
C ASN A 282 6.36 24.05 -10.74
N GLY A 283 5.33 23.23 -10.92
CA GLY A 283 5.25 22.23 -11.99
C GLY A 283 4.41 22.63 -13.19
N GLN A 284 3.97 23.88 -13.31
CA GLN A 284 2.92 24.24 -14.28
C GLN A 284 3.30 23.91 -15.73
N ALA A 285 4.54 24.20 -16.12
CA ALA A 285 5.05 23.91 -17.47
C ALA A 285 5.20 22.39 -17.70
N ALA A 286 5.77 21.68 -16.73
CA ALA A 286 5.95 20.22 -16.78
C ALA A 286 4.59 19.49 -16.88
N THR A 287 3.62 19.90 -16.06
CA THR A 287 2.25 19.35 -16.08
C THR A 287 1.57 19.59 -17.43
N LYS A 288 1.74 20.78 -18.01
CA LYS A 288 1.20 21.10 -19.34
C LYS A 288 1.79 20.19 -20.42
N SER A 289 3.10 19.99 -20.41
CA SER A 289 3.78 19.07 -21.32
C SER A 289 3.29 17.63 -21.15
N LEU A 290 3.04 17.19 -19.92
CA LEU A 290 2.50 15.86 -19.62
C LEU A 290 1.09 15.69 -20.20
N ILE A 291 0.22 16.70 -20.06
CA ILE A 291 -1.12 16.70 -20.66
C ILE A 291 -1.06 16.57 -22.19
N GLU A 292 -0.15 17.31 -22.84
CA GLU A 292 0.02 17.26 -24.29
C GLU A 292 0.51 15.87 -24.76
N SER A 293 1.45 15.27 -24.05
CA SER A 293 1.94 13.90 -24.30
C SER A 293 0.86 12.83 -24.10
N LEU A 294 0.04 12.94 -23.06
CA LEU A 294 -1.06 11.99 -22.83
C LEU A 294 -2.17 12.12 -23.87
N LYS A 295 -2.45 13.35 -24.34
CA LYS A 295 -3.38 13.59 -25.44
C LYS A 295 -2.91 12.98 -26.76
N SER A 296 -1.61 13.04 -27.07
CA SER A 296 -1.08 12.41 -28.28
C SER A 296 -1.18 10.89 -28.19
N LYS A 297 -0.82 10.28 -27.04
CA LYS A 297 -0.95 8.83 -26.81
C LYS A 297 -2.39 8.32 -26.97
N LEU A 298 -3.38 9.06 -26.45
CA LEU A 298 -4.82 8.77 -26.66
C LEU A 298 -5.24 8.83 -28.13
N SER A 299 -4.62 9.70 -28.92
CA SER A 299 -4.95 9.83 -30.34
C SER A 299 -4.37 8.71 -31.22
N GLU A 300 -3.32 8.05 -30.74
CA GLU A 300 -2.57 6.98 -31.42
C GLU A 300 -3.14 5.58 -31.12
N ASN A 301 -3.57 5.29 -29.89
CA ASN A 301 -4.06 3.96 -29.45
C ASN A 301 -5.58 3.74 -29.65
N ARG A 302 -6.09 3.85 -30.88
CA ARG A 302 -7.55 3.76 -31.16
C ARG A 302 -8.19 2.38 -31.03
N SER A 303 -7.40 1.29 -30.94
CA SER A 303 -7.90 -0.09 -31.04
C SER A 303 -7.94 -0.88 -29.73
N ALA A 304 -7.49 -0.31 -28.61
CA ALA A 304 -7.38 -1.00 -27.31
C ALA A 304 -8.23 -0.33 -26.22
N SER A 305 -9.49 -0.75 -26.09
CA SER A 305 -10.48 -0.15 -25.18
C SER A 305 -10.03 -0.07 -23.71
N LYS A 306 -9.29 -1.06 -23.20
CA LYS A 306 -8.77 -1.06 -21.81
C LYS A 306 -7.60 -0.09 -21.59
N SER A 307 -6.72 0.07 -22.57
CA SER A 307 -5.59 1.00 -22.48
C SER A 307 -6.07 2.45 -22.51
N ASN A 308 -7.12 2.75 -23.29
CA ASN A 308 -7.68 4.09 -23.37
C ASN A 308 -8.39 4.52 -22.09
N ASP A 309 -9.04 3.61 -21.35
CA ASP A 309 -9.64 3.93 -20.06
C ASP A 309 -8.59 4.33 -19.01
N GLN A 310 -7.45 3.63 -18.94
CA GLN A 310 -6.36 3.98 -18.05
C GLN A 310 -5.73 5.34 -18.39
N VAL A 311 -5.46 5.61 -19.68
CA VAL A 311 -4.90 6.89 -20.11
C VAL A 311 -5.91 8.04 -19.91
N ALA A 312 -7.21 7.78 -20.07
CA ALA A 312 -8.27 8.74 -19.79
C ALA A 312 -8.37 9.09 -18.29
N LYS A 313 -8.28 8.09 -17.40
CA LYS A 313 -8.21 8.29 -15.94
C LYS A 313 -6.99 9.10 -15.54
N LEU A 314 -5.81 8.76 -16.07
CA LEU A 314 -4.58 9.51 -15.84
C LEU A 314 -4.68 10.96 -16.36
N LEU A 315 -5.29 11.17 -17.52
CA LEU A 315 -5.50 12.52 -18.06
C LEU A 315 -6.41 13.37 -17.17
N ARG A 316 -7.46 12.78 -16.56
CA ARG A 316 -8.30 13.46 -15.57
C ARG A 316 -7.48 13.87 -14.34
N HIS A 317 -6.64 12.96 -13.84
CA HIS A 317 -5.74 13.22 -12.71
C HIS A 317 -4.76 14.37 -13.01
N VAL A 318 -4.02 14.30 -14.13
CA VAL A 318 -3.04 15.34 -14.49
C VAL A 318 -3.70 16.70 -14.75
N ARG A 319 -4.95 16.74 -15.23
CA ARG A 319 -5.73 18.00 -15.37
C ARG A 319 -6.11 18.60 -14.02
N LEU A 320 -6.50 17.79 -13.05
CA LEU A 320 -6.73 18.27 -11.68
C LEU A 320 -5.44 18.83 -11.08
N LEU A 321 -4.32 18.14 -11.31
CA LEU A 321 -3.00 18.60 -10.88
C LEU A 321 -2.62 19.93 -11.52
N PHE A 322 -2.87 20.11 -12.83
CA PHE A 322 -2.60 21.39 -13.50
C PHE A 322 -3.41 22.55 -12.89
N LYS A 323 -4.64 22.30 -12.45
CA LYS A 323 -5.46 23.31 -11.76
C LYS A 323 -4.92 23.62 -10.38
N LEU A 324 -4.52 22.60 -9.61
CA LEU A 324 -3.84 22.78 -8.32
C LEU A 324 -2.55 23.61 -8.50
N GLU A 325 -1.69 23.25 -9.44
CA GLU A 325 -0.46 23.99 -9.77
C GLU A 325 -0.74 25.44 -10.18
N LYS A 326 -1.82 25.68 -10.95
CA LYS A 326 -2.24 27.05 -11.31
C LYS A 326 -2.66 27.85 -10.08
N ASP A 327 -3.38 27.25 -9.14
CA ASP A 327 -3.83 27.92 -7.91
C ASP A 327 -2.69 28.11 -6.90
N LEU A 328 -1.78 27.14 -6.78
CA LEU A 328 -0.52 27.27 -6.04
C LEU A 328 0.32 28.44 -6.56
N ASN A 329 0.37 28.62 -7.89
CA ASN A 329 1.19 29.64 -8.56
C ASN A 329 0.45 30.94 -8.88
N LYS A 330 -0.85 31.09 -8.55
CA LYS A 330 -1.54 32.38 -8.65
C LYS A 330 -0.81 33.40 -7.78
N SER A 331 -0.12 34.32 -8.43
CA SER A 331 0.38 35.55 -7.85
C SER A 331 -0.84 36.43 -7.60
N ALA A 332 -1.32 36.49 -6.37
CA ALA A 332 -1.85 37.78 -5.96
C ALA A 332 -0.62 38.72 -5.89
N ASP A 333 -0.78 39.97 -6.32
CA ASP A 333 0.18 41.04 -6.00
C ASP A 333 0.14 41.25 -4.47
N ILE A 334 0.71 40.29 -3.72
CA ILE A 334 0.52 40.18 -2.28
C ILE A 334 1.48 41.14 -1.61
N THR A 335 0.95 42.31 -1.29
CA THR A 335 1.56 43.29 -0.38
C THR A 335 1.00 43.19 1.04
N VAL A 336 0.03 42.28 1.28
CA VAL A 336 -0.75 42.19 2.53
C VAL A 336 -0.64 40.79 3.15
N GLN A 337 -0.20 40.72 4.41
CA GLN A 337 0.08 39.50 5.18
C GLN A 337 -1.09 38.50 5.23
N SER A 338 -2.32 39.02 5.34
CA SER A 338 -3.54 38.20 5.44
C SER A 338 -3.80 37.34 4.20
N LEU A 339 -3.26 37.73 3.03
CA LEU A 339 -3.45 37.00 1.79
C LEU A 339 -2.67 35.68 1.74
N TYR A 340 -1.50 35.59 2.37
CA TYR A 340 -0.75 34.32 2.45
C TYR A 340 -1.50 33.30 3.33
N ARG A 341 -2.05 33.75 4.46
CA ARG A 341 -2.84 32.91 5.37
C ARG A 341 -4.12 32.42 4.69
N GLU A 342 -4.86 33.32 4.04
CA GLU A 342 -6.05 32.94 3.27
C GLU A 342 -5.71 32.00 2.11
N LYS A 343 -4.59 32.23 1.41
CA LYS A 343 -4.09 31.31 0.38
C LYS A 343 -3.83 29.92 0.93
N ALA A 344 -3.17 29.79 2.08
CA ALA A 344 -2.93 28.49 2.72
C ALA A 344 -4.25 27.78 3.08
N PHE A 345 -5.24 28.51 3.61
CA PHE A 345 -6.55 27.93 3.88
C PHE A 345 -7.27 27.47 2.61
N HIS A 346 -7.21 28.24 1.53
CA HIS A 346 -7.77 27.83 0.24
C HIS A 346 -7.09 26.58 -0.32
N LEU A 347 -5.77 26.43 -0.12
CA LEU A 347 -5.04 25.24 -0.56
C LEU A 347 -5.42 23.98 0.24
N LEU A 348 -5.82 24.10 1.51
CA LEU A 348 -6.32 22.96 2.28
C LEU A 348 -7.61 22.36 1.70
N ASP A 349 -8.44 23.19 1.05
CA ASP A 349 -9.68 22.72 0.41
C ASP A 349 -9.43 21.92 -0.87
N TRP A 350 -8.18 21.90 -1.38
CA TRP A 350 -7.78 20.98 -2.45
C TRP A 350 -7.53 19.56 -1.96
N LEU A 351 -7.19 19.34 -0.68
CA LEU A 351 -6.85 18.01 -0.17
C LEU A 351 -7.98 16.98 -0.37
N PRO A 352 -9.27 17.27 -0.10
CA PRO A 352 -10.34 16.32 -0.38
C PRO A 352 -10.52 15.97 -1.84
N ALA A 353 -10.18 16.88 -2.76
CA ALA A 353 -10.20 16.62 -4.20
C ALA A 353 -9.01 15.76 -4.65
N LEU A 354 -7.94 15.72 -3.86
CA LEU A 354 -6.79 14.84 -4.05
C LEU A 354 -7.00 13.46 -3.41
N MET A 355 -7.80 13.36 -2.34
CA MET A 355 -8.14 12.08 -1.70
C MET A 355 -8.85 11.14 -2.69
N GLY A 356 -8.26 9.96 -2.92
CA GLY A 356 -8.77 8.93 -3.83
C GLY A 356 -8.27 9.02 -5.28
N PHE A 357 -7.53 10.07 -5.63
CA PHE A 357 -6.96 10.26 -6.97
C PHE A 357 -5.45 10.54 -7.00
N ALA A 358 -4.89 11.07 -5.91
CA ALA A 358 -3.49 11.45 -5.81
C ALA A 358 -2.69 10.44 -4.98
N ASP A 359 -1.48 10.13 -5.43
CA ASP A 359 -0.51 9.34 -4.67
C ASP A 359 -0.09 10.08 -3.37
N HIS A 360 0.38 9.32 -2.37
CA HIS A 360 0.86 9.83 -1.09
C HIS A 360 1.94 10.89 -1.31
N ALA A 361 2.82 10.73 -2.31
CA ALA A 361 3.86 11.71 -2.66
C ALA A 361 3.28 13.11 -2.98
N ILE A 362 2.20 13.17 -3.77
CA ILE A 362 1.55 14.43 -4.16
C ILE A 362 0.89 15.09 -2.94
N SER A 363 0.27 14.28 -2.07
CA SER A 363 -0.37 14.75 -0.85
C SER A 363 0.66 15.36 0.12
N VAL A 364 1.77 14.64 0.35
CA VAL A 364 2.91 15.12 1.15
C VAL A 364 3.46 16.41 0.59
N ASN A 365 3.76 16.46 -0.71
CA ASN A 365 4.35 17.62 -1.36
C ASN A 365 3.41 18.84 -1.32
N THR A 366 2.10 18.62 -1.45
CA THR A 366 1.09 19.68 -1.34
C THR A 366 1.02 20.23 0.09
N LEU A 367 1.02 19.37 1.11
CA LEU A 367 1.01 19.79 2.51
C LEU A 367 2.27 20.59 2.89
N LEU A 368 3.45 20.18 2.40
CA LEU A 368 4.68 20.96 2.58
C LEU A 368 4.55 22.37 1.98
N GLN A 369 3.96 22.51 0.79
CA GLN A 369 3.69 23.82 0.17
C GLN A 369 2.68 24.67 0.97
N ILE A 370 1.67 24.04 1.58
CA ILE A 370 0.71 24.74 2.45
C ILE A 370 1.40 25.25 3.72
N GLY A 371 2.18 24.39 4.39
CA GLY A 371 2.92 24.76 5.60
C GLY A 371 3.92 25.89 5.34
N THR A 372 4.66 25.84 4.23
CA THR A 372 5.61 26.91 3.88
C THR A 372 4.92 28.23 3.53
N THR A 373 3.70 28.16 2.96
CA THR A 373 2.86 29.34 2.73
C THR A 373 2.40 29.98 4.05
N LEU A 374 2.05 29.18 5.06
CA LEU A 374 1.77 29.69 6.41
C LEU A 374 3.00 30.30 7.08
N GLN A 375 4.18 29.69 6.93
CA GLN A 375 5.42 30.26 7.46
C GLN A 375 5.78 31.59 6.79
N ARG A 376 5.51 31.76 5.50
CA ARG A 376 5.64 33.07 4.83
C ARG A 376 4.66 34.10 5.39
N ALA A 377 3.42 33.69 5.69
CA ALA A 377 2.47 34.56 6.38
C ALA A 377 3.02 35.00 7.76
N ALA A 378 3.54 34.06 8.53
CA ALA A 378 4.14 34.30 9.84
C ALA A 378 5.34 35.24 9.78
N ALA A 379 6.24 35.05 8.80
CA ALA A 379 7.43 35.87 8.64
C ALA A 379 7.13 37.35 8.34
N GLN A 380 6.00 37.62 7.68
CA GLN A 380 5.56 38.98 7.33
C GLN A 380 4.61 39.60 8.37
N GLU A 381 4.10 38.79 9.32
CA GLU A 381 3.13 39.19 10.34
C GLU A 381 3.79 40.05 11.43
N GLN A 382 3.17 41.21 11.70
CA GLN A 382 3.66 42.16 12.70
C GLN A 382 3.13 41.84 14.10
N ASN A 383 1.98 41.17 14.20
CA ASN A 383 1.41 40.78 15.47
C ASN A 383 2.05 39.45 15.97
N PRO A 384 2.80 39.47 17.09
CA PRO A 384 3.50 38.28 17.59
C PRO A 384 2.56 37.11 17.91
N ILE A 385 1.33 37.38 18.34
CA ILE A 385 0.35 36.34 18.67
C ILE A 385 -0.15 35.63 17.41
N LEU A 386 -0.42 36.38 16.35
CA LEU A 386 -0.83 35.81 15.06
C LEU A 386 0.32 35.02 14.43
N ARG A 387 1.55 35.54 14.56
CA ARG A 387 2.76 34.85 14.11
C ARG A 387 2.96 33.51 14.81
N MET A 388 2.82 33.47 16.14
CA MET A 388 2.87 32.22 16.92
C MET A 388 1.80 31.22 16.46
N ALA A 389 0.57 31.69 16.22
CA ALA A 389 -0.52 30.83 15.76
C ALA A 389 -0.29 30.29 14.33
N ASP A 390 0.27 31.10 13.43
CA ASP A 390 0.63 30.68 12.07
C ASP A 390 1.75 29.63 12.09
N GLU A 391 2.81 29.84 12.87
CA GLU A 391 3.92 28.89 13.01
C GLU A 391 3.45 27.57 13.67
N LYS A 392 2.59 27.64 14.68
CA LYS A 392 2.02 26.45 15.34
C LYS A 392 1.14 25.65 14.38
N LEU A 393 0.34 26.32 13.55
CA LEU A 393 -0.47 25.65 12.54
C LEU A 393 0.40 25.03 11.44
N ALA A 394 1.43 25.73 10.98
CA ALA A 394 2.39 25.20 10.00
C ALA A 394 3.10 23.94 10.53
N ALA A 395 3.54 23.95 11.79
CA ALA A 395 4.14 22.79 12.44
C ALA A 395 3.21 21.56 12.43
N GLN A 396 1.92 21.75 12.71
CA GLN A 396 0.94 20.66 12.64
C GLN A 396 0.74 20.14 11.22
N ILE A 397 0.73 21.01 10.21
CA ILE A 397 0.65 20.58 8.80
C ILE A 397 1.86 19.73 8.41
N TYR A 398 3.06 20.06 8.88
CA TYR A 398 4.26 19.25 8.64
C TYR A 398 4.17 17.86 9.31
N VAL A 399 3.63 17.79 10.53
CA VAL A 399 3.39 16.49 11.20
C VAL A 399 2.39 15.64 10.41
N VAL A 400 1.31 16.25 9.89
CA VAL A 400 0.35 15.55 9.02
C VAL A 400 1.03 15.07 7.73
N ALA A 401 1.88 15.88 7.12
CA ALA A 401 2.64 15.49 5.93
C ALA A 401 3.53 14.26 6.21
N VAL A 402 4.23 14.25 7.35
CA VAL A 402 5.05 13.09 7.76
C VAL A 402 4.17 11.87 8.03
N GLY A 403 3.01 12.04 8.68
CA GLY A 403 2.08 10.94 8.94
C GLY A 403 1.56 10.28 7.65
N ILE A 404 1.25 11.06 6.62
CA ILE A 404 0.90 10.52 5.29
C ILE A 404 2.12 9.86 4.63
N GLY A 405 3.29 10.49 4.70
CA GLY A 405 4.53 9.94 4.15
C GLY A 405 4.95 8.61 4.78
N HIS A 406 4.65 8.39 6.06
CA HIS A 406 4.93 7.14 6.76
C HIS A 406 4.21 5.92 6.15
N HIS A 407 3.06 6.14 5.50
CA HIS A 407 2.32 5.10 4.80
C HIS A 407 2.67 5.00 3.31
N ALA A 408 3.69 5.75 2.86
CA ALA A 408 4.17 5.77 1.49
C ALA A 408 5.47 4.95 1.33
N THR A 409 6.17 5.15 0.22
CA THR A 409 7.49 4.54 -0.03
C THR A 409 8.60 5.21 0.81
N PRO A 410 9.70 4.50 1.12
CA PRO A 410 10.79 5.04 1.93
C PRO A 410 11.39 6.37 1.47
N ASP A 411 11.39 6.65 0.17
CA ASP A 411 11.88 7.91 -0.40
C ASP A 411 10.91 9.07 -0.12
N VAL A 412 9.61 8.82 -0.18
CA VAL A 412 8.57 9.79 0.13
C VAL A 412 8.54 10.07 1.64
N GLU A 413 8.68 9.05 2.48
CA GLU A 413 8.81 9.24 3.93
C GLU A 413 10.05 10.06 4.27
N LEU A 414 11.21 9.70 3.70
CA LEU A 414 12.45 10.44 3.89
C LEU A 414 12.32 11.89 3.40
N TYR A 415 11.71 12.12 2.23
CA TYR A 415 11.40 13.45 1.71
C TYR A 415 10.53 14.26 2.68
N ALA A 416 9.45 13.65 3.19
CA ALA A 416 8.54 14.28 4.15
C ALA A 416 9.28 14.71 5.42
N CYS A 417 10.07 13.81 6.02
CA CYS A 417 10.81 14.10 7.25
C CYS A 417 11.91 15.16 7.02
N LEU A 418 12.69 15.04 5.94
CA LEU A 418 13.79 15.96 5.63
C LEU A 418 13.32 17.41 5.51
N HIS A 419 12.30 17.63 4.69
CA HIS A 419 11.77 18.96 4.43
C HIS A 419 10.96 19.47 5.62
N SER A 420 10.24 18.62 6.34
CA SER A 420 9.56 19.02 7.58
C SER A 420 10.56 19.51 8.64
N VAL A 421 11.68 18.82 8.85
CA VAL A 421 12.74 19.28 9.76
C VAL A 421 13.32 20.61 9.29
N LYS A 422 13.66 20.75 8.00
CA LYS A 422 14.19 22.00 7.44
C LYS A 422 13.20 23.17 7.62
N CYS A 423 11.92 22.94 7.37
CA CYS A 423 10.86 23.92 7.58
C CYS A 423 10.71 24.29 9.05
N LEU A 424 10.65 23.32 9.97
CA LEU A 424 10.50 23.57 11.41
C LEU A 424 11.69 24.39 11.95
N LEU A 425 12.90 24.14 11.47
CA LEU A 425 14.08 24.91 11.88
C LEU A 425 13.99 26.41 11.56
N SER A 426 13.12 26.81 10.64
CA SER A 426 12.88 28.23 10.31
C SER A 426 11.83 28.93 11.18
N CYS A 427 11.16 28.20 12.09
CA CYS A 427 10.22 28.79 13.05
C CYS A 427 10.96 29.64 14.11
N HIS A 428 10.32 30.70 14.58
CA HIS A 428 10.88 31.61 15.58
C HIS A 428 10.39 31.30 16.99
N TYR A 429 9.21 30.69 17.10
CA TYR A 429 8.56 30.37 18.36
C TYR A 429 8.51 28.86 18.56
N THR A 430 8.80 28.41 19.78
CA THR A 430 8.87 26.99 20.12
C THR A 430 8.20 26.71 21.47
N ASP A 431 7.72 25.48 21.67
CA ASP A 431 7.28 24.93 22.95
C ASP A 431 7.95 23.55 23.21
N SER A 432 7.56 22.92 24.33
CA SER A 432 8.06 21.59 24.70
C SER A 432 7.67 20.51 23.69
N GLU A 433 6.45 20.57 23.16
CA GLU A 433 5.94 19.65 22.13
C GLU A 433 6.76 19.77 20.84
N PHE A 434 7.02 21.00 20.39
CA PHE A 434 7.85 21.29 19.23
C PHE A 434 9.24 20.66 19.32
N LYS A 435 9.89 20.74 20.49
CA LYS A 435 11.21 20.16 20.72
C LYS A 435 11.20 18.63 20.56
N GLU A 436 10.20 17.95 21.12
CA GLU A 436 10.08 16.50 21.02
C GLU A 436 9.76 16.06 19.58
N ILE A 437 8.86 16.78 18.89
CA ILE A 437 8.55 16.54 17.47
C ILE A 437 9.81 16.69 16.62
N LEU A 438 10.56 17.78 16.77
CA LEU A 438 11.75 18.04 15.96
C LEU A 438 12.81 16.93 16.15
N LYS A 439 13.01 16.47 17.39
CA LYS A 439 13.92 15.35 17.68
C LYS A 439 13.43 14.03 17.09
N ALA A 440 12.14 13.72 17.22
CA ALA A 440 11.56 12.51 16.67
C ALA A 440 11.67 12.47 15.13
N LEU A 441 11.36 13.59 14.46
CA LEU A 441 11.47 13.72 13.01
C LEU A 441 12.93 13.64 12.55
N GLN A 442 13.86 14.29 13.26
CA GLN A 442 15.28 14.19 12.96
C GLN A 442 15.75 12.73 13.07
N HIS A 443 15.40 12.05 14.16
CA HIS A 443 15.74 10.63 14.36
C HIS A 443 15.17 9.76 13.25
N ARG A 444 13.89 9.94 12.90
CA ARG A 444 13.23 9.18 11.84
C ARG A 444 13.89 9.42 10.48
N ALA A 445 14.20 10.66 10.12
CA ALA A 445 14.89 10.98 8.87
C ALA A 445 16.26 10.31 8.78
N LEU A 446 17.03 10.32 9.87
CA LEU A 446 18.35 9.68 9.93
C LEU A 446 18.25 8.15 9.83
N TRP A 447 17.26 7.56 10.50
CA TRP A 447 16.98 6.12 10.41
C TRP A 447 16.60 5.71 8.98
N MET A 448 15.71 6.47 8.33
CA MET A 448 15.34 6.24 6.93
C MET A 448 16.53 6.42 5.98
N ALA A 449 17.36 7.43 6.20
CA ALA A 449 18.57 7.66 5.41
C ALA A 449 19.61 6.55 5.57
N ASP A 450 19.69 5.91 6.76
CA ASP A 450 20.57 4.76 6.99
C ASP A 450 20.11 3.52 6.20
N LEU A 451 18.81 3.37 5.92
CA LEU A 451 18.24 2.30 5.09
C LEU A 451 18.32 2.63 3.59
N PHE A 452 17.92 3.86 3.24
CA PHE A 452 17.77 4.34 1.87
C PHE A 452 18.40 5.74 1.72
N PRO A 453 19.73 5.82 1.46
CA PRO A 453 20.47 7.09 1.46
C PRO A 453 20.27 7.87 0.15
N PHE A 454 19.03 8.23 -0.18
CA PHE A 454 18.66 8.98 -1.37
C PHE A 454 18.04 10.31 -0.99
N PHE A 455 18.65 11.39 -1.44
CA PHE A 455 18.15 12.73 -1.20
C PHE A 455 17.28 13.20 -2.37
N GLN A 456 16.08 13.68 -2.08
CA GLN A 456 15.23 14.35 -3.06
C GLN A 456 15.12 15.83 -2.69
N ALA A 457 15.61 16.70 -3.58
CA ALA A 457 15.44 18.13 -3.45
C ALA A 457 13.95 18.51 -3.64
N PRO A 458 13.50 19.68 -3.13
CA PRO A 458 12.15 20.17 -3.39
C PRO A 458 11.87 20.19 -4.89
N GLN A 459 10.75 19.61 -5.30
CA GLN A 459 10.38 19.43 -6.70
C GLN A 459 8.88 19.56 -6.90
N SER A 460 8.45 19.70 -8.16
CA SER A 460 7.04 19.82 -8.48
C SER A 460 6.29 18.49 -8.38
N ASN A 461 4.97 18.55 -8.25
CA ASN A 461 4.15 17.33 -8.27
C ASN A 461 4.25 16.57 -9.60
N ALA A 462 4.48 17.29 -10.71
CA ALA A 462 4.68 16.67 -12.02
C ALA A 462 5.99 15.88 -12.09
N ASP A 463 7.04 16.36 -11.42
CA ASP A 463 8.33 15.68 -11.37
C ASP A 463 8.25 14.40 -10.53
N PHE A 464 7.46 14.40 -9.45
CA PHE A 464 7.16 13.18 -8.67
C PHE A 464 6.52 12.10 -9.54
N ILE A 465 5.48 12.45 -10.31
CA ILE A 465 4.81 11.50 -11.23
C ILE A 465 5.78 10.96 -12.29
N ALA A 466 6.74 11.78 -12.74
CA ALA A 466 7.71 11.35 -13.74
C ALA A 466 8.79 10.39 -13.19
N GLN A 467 8.93 10.27 -11.86
CA GLN A 467 9.98 9.50 -11.20
C GLN A 467 9.50 8.23 -10.50
N GLU A 468 8.19 8.06 -10.32
CA GLU A 468 7.54 7.00 -9.52
C GLU A 468 8.03 5.58 -9.88
N ASP A 469 7.99 5.21 -11.17
CA ASP A 469 8.40 3.88 -11.65
C ASP A 469 9.88 3.55 -11.41
N LYS A 470 10.76 4.58 -11.40
CA LYS A 470 12.21 4.37 -11.31
C LYS A 470 12.66 4.11 -9.89
N THR A 471 12.04 4.78 -8.92
CA THR A 471 12.46 4.71 -7.52
C THR A 471 12.03 3.40 -6.87
N LEU A 472 10.84 2.89 -7.20
CA LEU A 472 10.37 1.58 -6.73
C LEU A 472 11.24 0.42 -7.20
N VAL A 473 11.62 0.41 -8.48
CA VAL A 473 12.52 -0.63 -9.04
C VAL A 473 13.87 -0.60 -8.32
N LEU A 474 14.43 0.59 -8.13
CA LEU A 474 15.68 0.78 -7.41
C LEU A 474 15.63 0.24 -5.97
N MET A 475 14.55 0.54 -5.25
CA MET A 475 14.35 0.04 -3.88
C MET A 475 14.31 -1.48 -3.82
N ARG A 476 13.54 -2.10 -4.72
CA ARG A 476 13.45 -3.57 -4.80
C ARG A 476 14.82 -4.17 -5.07
N GLN A 477 15.58 -3.62 -6.02
CA GLN A 477 16.92 -4.12 -6.34
C GLN A 477 17.93 -3.91 -5.21
N LEU A 478 17.87 -2.78 -4.49
CA LEU A 478 18.70 -2.55 -3.32
C LEU A 478 18.36 -3.55 -2.21
N LEU A 479 17.07 -3.82 -1.99
CA LEU A 479 16.60 -4.80 -1.02
C LEU A 479 17.05 -6.22 -1.40
N HIS A 480 16.93 -6.62 -2.66
CA HIS A 480 17.46 -7.89 -3.16
C HIS A 480 18.98 -7.98 -2.96
N ALA A 481 19.74 -6.93 -3.28
CA ALA A 481 21.19 -6.90 -3.06
C ALA A 481 21.59 -6.92 -1.57
N LEU A 482 20.70 -6.47 -0.67
CA LEU A 482 20.87 -6.62 0.78
C LEU A 482 20.56 -8.06 1.23
N ILE A 483 19.48 -8.64 0.73
CA ILE A 483 19.05 -10.02 1.01
C ILE A 483 20.09 -11.03 0.51
N ASP A 484 20.56 -10.92 -0.73
CA ASP A 484 21.57 -11.80 -1.33
C ASP A 484 22.86 -11.86 -0.50
N LYS A 485 23.19 -10.77 0.20
CA LYS A 485 24.35 -10.69 1.09
C LYS A 485 24.07 -11.34 2.46
N ILE A 486 22.85 -11.22 2.96
CA ILE A 486 22.38 -11.87 4.19
C ILE A 486 22.36 -13.39 3.98
N ASP A 487 21.75 -13.86 2.88
CA ASP A 487 21.67 -15.29 2.54
C ASP A 487 23.06 -15.96 2.37
N GLY A 488 24.09 -15.18 2.06
CA GLY A 488 25.48 -15.65 1.99
C GLY A 488 26.21 -15.82 3.33
N GLN A 489 25.66 -15.34 4.45
CA GLN A 489 26.28 -15.36 5.78
C GLN A 489 25.26 -15.66 6.89
N LYS A 490 24.82 -16.93 7.00
CA LYS A 490 23.96 -17.36 8.12
C LYS A 490 24.71 -17.33 9.46
N ASP A 491 24.48 -16.27 10.23
CA ASP A 491 25.04 -15.98 11.57
C ASP A 491 23.91 -16.03 12.62
N PRO A 492 24.15 -16.36 13.91
CA PRO A 492 23.11 -16.47 14.95
C PRO A 492 22.28 -15.19 15.22
N ALA A 493 22.67 -14.05 14.64
CA ALA A 493 21.89 -12.81 14.63
C ALA A 493 20.67 -12.86 13.68
N GLU A 494 20.61 -13.82 12.75
CA GLU A 494 19.45 -14.00 11.86
C GLU A 494 18.20 -14.48 12.60
N ILE A 495 18.36 -15.24 13.68
CA ILE A 495 17.23 -15.64 14.55
C ILE A 495 16.56 -14.39 15.14
N ASP A 496 17.34 -13.35 15.46
CA ASP A 496 16.85 -12.07 15.95
C ASP A 496 16.30 -11.17 14.83
N HIS A 497 16.83 -11.28 13.60
CA HIS A 497 16.31 -10.52 12.44
C HIS A 497 14.97 -11.07 11.91
N SER A 498 14.84 -12.38 11.72
CA SER A 498 13.59 -13.03 11.32
C SER A 498 12.50 -12.82 12.39
N TYR A 499 12.87 -12.88 13.67
CA TYR A 499 11.96 -12.58 14.77
C TYR A 499 11.49 -11.11 14.78
N ARG A 500 12.38 -10.15 14.47
CA ARG A 500 12.01 -8.73 14.35
C ARG A 500 11.13 -8.44 13.14
N LEU A 501 11.45 -9.00 11.97
CA LEU A 501 10.61 -8.89 10.76
C LEU A 501 9.23 -9.49 11.00
N MET A 502 9.16 -10.62 11.72
CA MET A 502 7.89 -11.21 12.17
C MET A 502 7.13 -10.25 13.09
N GLN A 503 7.79 -9.62 14.08
CA GLN A 503 7.13 -8.65 14.95
C GLN A 503 6.61 -7.43 14.17
N GLU A 504 7.36 -6.91 13.21
CA GLU A 504 6.93 -5.81 12.34
C GLU A 504 5.72 -6.20 11.47
N LEU A 505 5.73 -7.42 10.91
CA LEU A 505 4.60 -7.96 10.15
C LEU A 505 3.36 -8.11 11.03
N LEU A 506 3.48 -8.66 12.24
CA LEU A 506 2.38 -8.80 13.19
C LEU A 506 1.79 -7.43 13.57
N VAL A 507 2.64 -6.44 13.87
CA VAL A 507 2.21 -5.06 14.17
C VAL A 507 1.46 -4.45 12.99
N SER A 508 1.93 -4.65 11.75
CA SER A 508 1.24 -4.17 10.55
C SER A 508 -0.16 -4.77 10.35
N LYS A 509 -0.42 -5.94 10.95
CA LYS A 509 -1.68 -6.69 10.88
C LYS A 509 -2.52 -6.53 12.16
N GLU A 510 -2.15 -5.64 13.07
CA GLU A 510 -2.77 -5.44 14.38
C GLU A 510 -2.75 -6.69 15.29
N TRP A 511 -1.74 -7.56 15.11
CA TRP A 511 -1.53 -8.77 15.92
C TRP A 511 -0.31 -8.63 16.83
N THR A 512 -0.31 -9.38 17.92
CA THR A 512 0.87 -9.60 18.77
C THR A 512 1.38 -11.04 18.64
N THR A 513 2.61 -11.28 19.11
CA THR A 513 3.14 -12.66 19.24
C THR A 513 2.27 -13.52 20.15
N ASP A 514 1.61 -12.91 21.13
CA ASP A 514 0.74 -13.60 22.07
C ASP A 514 -0.58 -14.00 21.41
N ASP A 515 -1.10 -13.19 20.47
CA ASP A 515 -2.29 -13.55 19.68
C ASP A 515 -2.00 -14.74 18.75
N LEU A 516 -0.82 -14.73 18.13
CA LEU A 516 -0.37 -15.83 17.28
C LEU A 516 -0.12 -17.11 18.09
N ASP A 517 0.57 -17.00 19.23
CA ASP A 517 0.82 -18.11 20.13
C ASP A 517 -0.48 -18.69 20.69
N TYR A 518 -1.41 -17.82 21.09
CA TYR A 518 -2.74 -18.23 21.54
C TYR A 518 -3.50 -19.00 20.46
N ASN A 519 -3.52 -18.52 19.22
CA ASN A 519 -4.27 -19.18 18.14
C ASN A 519 -3.61 -20.48 17.63
N LEU A 520 -2.28 -20.55 17.62
CA LEU A 520 -1.55 -21.73 17.14
C LEU A 520 -1.34 -22.80 18.23
N ASN A 521 -1.08 -22.40 19.47
CA ASN A 521 -0.80 -23.31 20.60
C ASN A 521 -1.99 -23.49 21.55
N ALA A 522 -3.16 -22.90 21.30
CA ALA A 522 -4.37 -23.28 22.03
C ALA A 522 -4.62 -24.79 21.88
N PRO A 523 -5.24 -25.45 22.87
CA PRO A 523 -5.50 -26.87 22.79
C PRO A 523 -6.43 -27.17 21.62
N TRP A 524 -5.90 -27.77 20.55
CA TRP A 524 -6.67 -28.24 19.42
C TRP A 524 -7.48 -29.45 19.88
N PRO A 525 -8.82 -29.35 20.00
CA PRO A 525 -9.61 -30.46 20.54
C PRO A 525 -9.46 -31.71 19.66
N LEU A 526 -9.30 -31.54 18.35
CA LEU A 526 -9.34 -32.64 17.38
C LEU A 526 -7.97 -33.23 17.00
N THR A 527 -6.87 -32.54 17.34
CA THR A 527 -5.52 -32.91 16.88
C THR A 527 -4.52 -32.56 17.98
N ASP A 528 -3.60 -33.46 18.32
CA ASP A 528 -2.50 -33.07 19.22
C ASP A 528 -1.39 -32.37 18.44
N LEU A 529 -0.60 -31.55 19.14
CA LEU A 529 0.70 -31.09 18.66
C LEU A 529 1.80 -31.87 19.39
N ASP A 530 2.88 -32.23 18.69
CA ASP A 530 4.10 -32.74 19.34
C ASP A 530 4.92 -31.62 19.99
N GLU A 531 6.02 -31.98 20.65
CA GLU A 531 6.89 -31.03 21.35
C GLU A 531 7.48 -29.95 20.42
N GLU A 532 7.56 -30.23 19.13
CA GLU A 532 8.06 -29.33 18.10
C GLU A 532 6.94 -28.48 17.47
N GLY A 533 5.67 -28.69 17.87
CA GLY A 533 4.54 -27.92 17.34
C GLY A 533 3.98 -28.47 16.03
N TRP A 534 4.24 -29.73 15.70
CA TRP A 534 3.64 -30.37 14.53
C TRP A 534 2.39 -31.16 14.86
N THR A 535 1.47 -31.26 13.91
CA THR A 535 0.25 -32.04 14.10
C THR A 535 0.54 -33.53 14.25
N CYS A 536 -0.13 -34.12 15.23
CA CYS A 536 -0.15 -35.53 15.55
C CYS A 536 -1.59 -36.02 15.49
N PRO A 537 -2.07 -36.44 14.29
CA PRO A 537 -3.44 -36.92 14.13
C PRO A 537 -3.70 -38.06 15.12
N LYS A 538 -4.80 -37.98 15.88
CA LYS A 538 -5.32 -39.09 16.68
C LYS A 538 -6.42 -39.79 15.91
N SER A 539 -6.58 -41.10 16.13
CA SER A 539 -7.69 -41.88 15.55
C SER A 539 -9.03 -41.67 16.28
N SER A 540 -9.16 -40.62 17.10
CA SER A 540 -10.29 -40.37 17.98
C SER A 540 -10.42 -38.87 18.20
N ILE A 541 -11.61 -38.34 17.94
CA ILE A 541 -12.08 -37.05 18.47
C ILE A 541 -12.03 -37.15 20.00
N VAL A 542 -11.78 -36.04 20.71
CA VAL A 542 -11.72 -35.95 22.18
C VAL A 542 -12.66 -36.96 22.82
N LYS A 543 -12.16 -37.80 23.74
CA LYS A 543 -13.04 -38.56 24.62
C LYS A 543 -13.79 -37.57 25.49
N VAL A 544 -14.98 -37.15 25.05
CA VAL A 544 -15.91 -36.41 25.91
C VAL A 544 -16.10 -37.28 27.15
N SER A 545 -15.85 -36.71 28.32
CA SER A 545 -16.06 -37.40 29.58
C SER A 545 -17.49 -37.96 29.57
N LYS A 546 -17.65 -39.27 29.71
CA LYS A 546 -18.96 -39.97 29.78
C LYS A 546 -19.89 -39.44 30.88
N LYS A 547 -19.44 -38.51 31.72
CA LYS A 547 -20.25 -37.90 32.78
C LYS A 547 -21.09 -36.72 32.31
N THR A 548 -20.79 -36.14 31.15
CA THR A 548 -21.52 -34.95 30.66
C THR A 548 -22.56 -35.38 29.64
N PRO A 549 -23.84 -34.98 29.78
CA PRO A 549 -24.86 -35.30 28.78
C PRO A 549 -24.48 -34.69 27.44
N THR A 550 -24.66 -35.46 26.37
CA THR A 550 -24.38 -35.05 24.98
C THR A 550 -25.60 -35.28 24.12
N TYR A 551 -25.80 -34.42 23.13
CA TYR A 551 -26.98 -34.40 22.28
C TYR A 551 -26.58 -34.47 20.80
N LYS A 552 -27.49 -34.97 19.98
CA LYS A 552 -27.32 -35.10 18.53
C LYS A 552 -27.80 -33.85 17.81
N THR A 553 -28.96 -33.34 18.19
CA THR A 553 -29.66 -32.26 17.49
C THR A 553 -30.50 -31.45 18.46
N ILE A 554 -30.81 -30.21 18.05
CA ILE A 554 -31.77 -29.31 18.70
C ILE A 554 -32.96 -29.20 17.76
N HIS A 555 -34.13 -29.69 18.17
CA HIS A 555 -35.35 -29.62 17.37
C HIS A 555 -36.15 -28.34 17.60
N GLY A 556 -35.91 -27.64 18.72
CA GLY A 556 -36.68 -26.46 19.08
C GLY A 556 -36.52 -26.04 20.53
N ALA A 557 -37.35 -25.08 20.94
CA ALA A 557 -37.47 -24.64 22.32
C ALA A 557 -38.93 -24.31 22.65
N GLU A 558 -39.32 -24.59 23.89
CA GLU A 558 -40.59 -24.22 24.48
C GLU A 558 -40.38 -23.05 25.45
N PHE A 559 -41.20 -22.01 25.32
CA PHE A 559 -41.10 -20.80 26.14
C PHE A 559 -42.35 -20.58 26.97
N ASN A 560 -42.20 -20.58 28.29
CA ASN A 560 -43.27 -20.21 29.20
C ASN A 560 -43.27 -18.70 29.45
N TYR A 561 -44.24 -17.97 28.89
CA TYR A 561 -44.27 -16.51 29.02
C TYR A 561 -44.65 -16.01 30.43
N LYS A 562 -45.13 -16.90 31.31
CA LYS A 562 -45.50 -16.55 32.69
C LYS A 562 -44.34 -16.70 33.66
N THR A 563 -43.54 -17.76 33.53
CA THR A 563 -42.37 -18.02 34.40
C THR A 563 -41.08 -17.47 33.80
N GLY A 564 -41.02 -17.29 32.48
CA GLY A 564 -39.80 -16.95 31.75
C GLY A 564 -38.85 -18.14 31.56
N GLU A 565 -39.31 -19.35 31.87
CA GLU A 565 -38.54 -20.58 31.68
C GLU A 565 -38.46 -20.95 30.18
N ILE A 566 -37.31 -21.52 29.80
CA ILE A 566 -37.01 -21.95 28.43
C ILE A 566 -36.57 -23.42 28.50
N ASP A 567 -37.32 -24.29 27.83
CA ASP A 567 -37.01 -25.72 27.75
C ASP A 567 -36.60 -26.10 26.32
N PHE A 568 -35.38 -26.62 26.14
CA PHE A 568 -34.88 -27.04 24.83
C PHE A 568 -35.32 -28.47 24.50
N ILE A 569 -35.81 -28.65 23.27
CA ILE A 569 -36.16 -29.98 22.74
C ILE A 569 -34.92 -30.55 22.06
N LEU A 570 -34.26 -31.48 22.74
CA LEU A 570 -32.96 -32.04 22.37
C LEU A 570 -33.04 -33.55 22.19
N ASP A 571 -32.36 -34.08 21.16
CA ASP A 571 -32.17 -35.53 21.04
C ASP A 571 -30.93 -35.98 21.80
N TYR A 572 -31.13 -36.79 22.83
CA TYR A 572 -30.04 -37.35 23.63
C TYR A 572 -29.23 -38.39 22.84
N CYS A 573 -27.92 -38.38 23.02
CA CYS A 573 -27.04 -39.43 22.50
C CYS A 573 -26.78 -40.49 23.56
N GLU A 574 -27.17 -41.73 23.29
CA GLU A 574 -26.99 -42.83 24.23
C GLU A 574 -25.50 -43.23 24.36
N ASP A 575 -25.13 -43.78 25.51
CA ASP A 575 -23.77 -44.27 25.76
C ASP A 575 -23.31 -45.39 24.80
N SER A 576 -24.26 -46.07 24.17
CA SER A 576 -24.07 -47.17 23.21
C SER A 576 -23.74 -46.67 21.80
N GLU A 577 -24.02 -45.41 21.50
CA GLU A 577 -23.89 -44.85 20.17
C GLU A 577 -22.47 -44.32 19.89
N SER A 578 -22.13 -44.29 18.60
CA SER A 578 -20.83 -43.83 18.12
C SER A 578 -20.55 -42.40 18.58
N ASP A 579 -19.30 -42.12 18.97
CA ASP A 579 -18.87 -40.80 19.44
C ASP A 579 -19.14 -39.71 18.37
N TYR A 580 -19.21 -40.07 17.08
CA TYR A 580 -19.58 -39.19 15.97
C TYR A 580 -21.04 -38.67 16.01
N ASN A 581 -21.90 -39.20 16.87
CA ASN A 581 -23.27 -38.71 17.05
C ASN A 581 -23.36 -37.63 18.15
N ARG A 582 -22.29 -37.42 18.93
CA ARG A 582 -22.27 -36.46 20.03
C ARG A 582 -21.84 -35.09 19.50
N LEU A 583 -22.81 -34.28 19.09
CA LEU A 583 -22.55 -33.01 18.40
C LEU A 583 -22.55 -31.80 19.34
N LEU A 584 -23.32 -31.83 20.43
CA LEU A 584 -23.46 -30.70 21.34
C LEU A 584 -23.58 -31.14 22.81
N THR A 585 -23.18 -30.23 23.70
CA THR A 585 -23.24 -30.33 25.16
C THR A 585 -24.00 -29.14 25.73
N PRO A 586 -24.43 -29.18 27.01
CA PRO A 586 -25.01 -28.01 27.67
C PRO A 586 -24.06 -26.80 27.70
N PHE A 587 -22.74 -27.04 27.67
CA PHE A 587 -21.75 -25.99 27.60
C PHE A 587 -21.85 -25.22 26.28
N ASP A 588 -21.96 -25.93 25.16
CA ASP A 588 -22.06 -25.32 23.83
C ASP A 588 -23.33 -24.46 23.70
N LEU A 589 -24.45 -24.96 24.22
CA LEU A 589 -25.70 -24.20 24.30
C LEU A 589 -25.52 -22.94 25.17
N SER A 590 -24.89 -23.06 26.33
CA SER A 590 -24.65 -21.93 27.23
C SER A 590 -23.76 -20.87 26.59
N GLU A 591 -22.75 -21.25 25.82
CA GLU A 591 -21.84 -20.34 25.14
C GLU A 591 -22.60 -19.54 24.04
N LEU A 592 -23.46 -20.21 23.27
CA LEU A 592 -24.30 -19.57 22.25
C LEU A 592 -25.21 -18.48 22.85
N PHE A 593 -25.90 -18.78 23.96
CA PHE A 593 -26.81 -17.83 24.59
C PHE A 593 -26.09 -16.69 25.32
N GLN A 594 -25.03 -16.99 26.07
CA GLN A 594 -24.28 -15.96 26.81
C GLN A 594 -23.64 -14.94 25.87
N ARG A 595 -23.16 -15.39 24.71
CA ARG A 595 -22.49 -14.54 23.72
C ARG A 595 -23.45 -13.91 22.69
N ARG A 596 -24.74 -14.28 22.71
CA ARG A 596 -25.77 -13.82 21.76
C ARG A 596 -25.37 -14.05 20.30
N LEU A 597 -24.86 -15.24 20.00
CA LEU A 597 -24.40 -15.60 18.66
C LEU A 597 -25.60 -16.01 17.79
N THR A 598 -25.86 -15.27 16.72
CA THR A 598 -26.95 -15.56 15.76
C THR A 598 -26.45 -16.24 14.49
N SER A 599 -25.20 -16.00 14.10
CA SER A 599 -24.51 -16.61 12.96
C SER A 599 -23.00 -16.56 13.18
N ALA A 600 -22.23 -17.29 12.36
CA ALA A 600 -20.77 -17.24 12.38
C ALA A 600 -20.22 -17.36 10.95
N ILE A 601 -19.35 -16.43 10.56
CA ILE A 601 -18.59 -16.45 9.31
C ILE A 601 -17.11 -16.44 9.65
N PHE A 602 -16.32 -17.19 8.91
CA PHE A 602 -14.87 -17.28 9.08
C PHE A 602 -14.17 -17.49 7.73
N SER A 603 -13.02 -16.84 7.54
CA SER A 603 -12.09 -17.09 6.44
C SER A 603 -10.68 -16.61 6.82
N LEU A 604 -9.64 -17.42 6.56
CA LEU A 604 -8.26 -16.89 6.48
C LEU A 604 -7.96 -16.39 5.06
N ASP A 605 -6.89 -15.62 4.90
CA ASP A 605 -6.39 -15.20 3.58
C ASP A 605 -6.25 -16.38 2.60
N PRO A 606 -6.52 -16.16 1.30
CA PRO A 606 -6.54 -17.22 0.30
C PRO A 606 -5.16 -17.88 0.14
N VAL A 607 -5.18 -19.13 -0.32
CA VAL A 607 -3.94 -19.83 -0.69
C VAL A 607 -3.39 -19.21 -1.96
N ASP A 608 -2.18 -18.67 -1.89
CA ASP A 608 -1.40 -18.29 -3.06
C ASP A 608 -0.53 -19.49 -3.48
N PRO A 609 -0.75 -20.12 -4.65
CA PRO A 609 0.04 -21.27 -5.12
C PRO A 609 1.52 -20.95 -5.31
N ASP A 610 1.84 -19.67 -5.53
CA ASP A 610 3.21 -19.20 -5.76
C ASP A 610 3.90 -18.82 -4.43
N MET A 611 3.19 -18.87 -3.29
CA MET A 611 3.76 -18.63 -1.97
C MET A 611 3.55 -19.82 -1.02
N PRO A 612 4.51 -20.13 -0.15
CA PRO A 612 4.29 -21.09 0.91
C PRO A 612 3.19 -20.60 1.86
N TYR A 613 2.28 -21.48 2.23
CA TYR A 613 1.24 -21.19 3.21
C TYR A 613 1.87 -20.90 4.57
N HIS A 614 1.43 -19.84 5.26
CA HIS A 614 2.04 -19.38 6.51
C HIS A 614 0.98 -19.05 7.58
N PRO A 615 1.25 -19.27 8.88
CA PRO A 615 0.35 -18.87 9.99
C PRO A 615 0.05 -17.36 10.11
N PHE A 616 0.66 -16.50 9.29
CA PHE A 616 0.46 -15.03 9.35
C PHE A 616 -0.73 -14.56 8.52
N ASN A 617 -1.55 -15.47 7.98
CA ASN A 617 -2.71 -15.12 7.19
C ASN A 617 -3.76 -14.39 8.03
N GLN A 618 -4.32 -13.31 7.47
CA GLN A 618 -5.33 -12.50 8.15
C GLN A 618 -6.59 -13.34 8.41
N MET A 619 -7.02 -13.34 9.67
CA MET A 619 -8.26 -13.96 10.11
C MET A 619 -9.42 -12.98 9.97
N ARG A 620 -10.44 -13.33 9.18
CA ARG A 620 -11.67 -12.55 9.02
C ARG A 620 -12.83 -13.35 9.59
N PHE A 621 -13.56 -12.78 10.53
CA PHE A 621 -14.72 -13.43 11.12
C PHE A 621 -15.79 -12.43 11.52
N ALA A 622 -17.04 -12.88 11.59
CA ALA A 622 -18.18 -12.11 12.07
C ALA A 622 -19.18 -13.04 12.76
N PRO A 623 -19.89 -12.60 13.82
CA PRO A 623 -19.77 -11.32 14.50
C PRO A 623 -18.53 -11.22 15.41
N SER A 624 -18.16 -10.00 15.83
CA SER A 624 -16.99 -9.76 16.69
C SER A 624 -17.07 -10.44 18.07
N THR A 625 -18.26 -10.83 18.52
CA THR A 625 -18.48 -11.60 19.77
C THR A 625 -17.91 -13.02 19.73
N LEU A 626 -17.53 -13.52 18.55
CA LEU A 626 -16.80 -14.79 18.38
C LEU A 626 -15.36 -14.75 18.90
N PHE A 627 -14.78 -13.56 19.12
CA PHE A 627 -13.41 -13.43 19.60
C PHE A 627 -13.22 -14.17 20.95
N HIS A 628 -12.14 -14.95 21.06
CA HIS A 628 -11.87 -15.90 22.16
C HIS A 628 -12.95 -16.96 22.44
N SER A 629 -13.76 -17.35 21.45
CA SER A 629 -14.67 -18.51 21.58
C SER A 629 -14.00 -19.80 21.12
N GLN A 630 -14.43 -20.94 21.68
CA GLN A 630 -13.98 -22.25 21.18
C GLN A 630 -14.47 -22.52 19.75
N LEU A 631 -15.62 -21.95 19.39
CA LEU A 631 -16.17 -22.00 18.04
C LEU A 631 -15.23 -21.34 17.02
N LEU A 632 -14.76 -20.11 17.27
CA LEU A 632 -13.83 -19.41 16.38
C LEU A 632 -12.53 -20.20 16.20
N HIS A 633 -11.99 -20.76 17.29
CA HIS A 633 -10.79 -21.58 17.24
C HIS A 633 -10.98 -22.85 16.40
N THR A 634 -12.15 -23.50 16.50
CA THR A 634 -12.50 -24.67 15.67
C THR A 634 -12.60 -24.31 14.20
N MET A 635 -13.22 -23.16 13.86
CA MET A 635 -13.30 -22.65 12.50
C MET A 635 -11.91 -22.35 11.93
N PHE A 636 -11.04 -21.74 12.75
CA PHE A 636 -9.63 -21.47 12.40
C PHE A 636 -8.87 -22.74 12.05
N ILE A 637 -8.86 -23.74 12.95
CA ILE A 637 -8.13 -25.01 12.72
C ILE A 637 -8.66 -25.72 11.47
N THR A 638 -9.98 -25.70 11.24
CA THR A 638 -10.61 -26.35 10.10
C THR A 638 -10.13 -25.75 8.77
N ASP A 639 -10.15 -24.43 8.65
CA ASP A 639 -9.65 -23.73 7.45
C ASP A 639 -8.14 -23.96 7.27
N TYR A 640 -7.39 -23.94 8.37
CA TYR A 640 -5.95 -24.17 8.38
C TYR A 640 -5.58 -25.55 7.82
N LEU A 641 -6.28 -26.60 8.26
CA LEU A 641 -6.11 -27.97 7.75
C LEU A 641 -6.51 -28.11 6.30
N LEU A 642 -7.63 -27.48 5.88
CA LEU A 642 -8.04 -27.49 4.46
C LEU A 642 -6.95 -26.91 3.57
N LYS A 643 -6.29 -25.83 4.00
CA LYS A 643 -5.20 -25.20 3.25
C LYS A 643 -3.95 -26.05 3.18
N PHE A 644 -3.61 -26.76 4.26
CA PHE A 644 -2.53 -27.75 4.20
C PHE A 644 -2.80 -28.81 3.13
N LEU A 645 -4.03 -29.35 3.10
CA LEU A 645 -4.45 -30.34 2.09
C LEU A 645 -4.39 -29.78 0.67
N THR A 646 -4.76 -28.52 0.47
CA THR A 646 -4.70 -27.84 -0.83
C THR A 646 -3.27 -27.61 -1.31
N VAL A 647 -2.37 -27.12 -0.43
CA VAL A 647 -0.98 -26.77 -0.78
C VAL A 647 -0.06 -27.99 -0.86
N GLY A 648 -0.41 -29.08 -0.16
CA GLY A 648 0.45 -30.26 -0.07
C GLY A 648 1.51 -30.18 1.02
N GLN A 649 1.46 -29.14 1.87
CA GLN A 649 2.43 -28.91 2.93
C GLN A 649 1.75 -28.57 4.25
N GLU A 650 2.29 -29.10 5.34
CA GLU A 650 1.96 -28.74 6.72
C GLU A 650 2.95 -27.69 7.22
N VAL A 651 2.47 -26.73 8.01
CA VAL A 651 3.29 -25.70 8.66
C VAL A 651 3.41 -26.00 10.15
N GLN A 652 4.61 -25.88 10.70
CA GLN A 652 4.89 -26.01 12.12
C GLN A 652 4.18 -24.88 12.90
N CYS A 653 3.54 -25.18 14.04
CA CYS A 653 2.83 -24.18 14.85
C CYS A 653 3.74 -23.37 15.78
N ARG A 654 5.03 -23.70 15.83
CA ARG A 654 6.06 -23.03 16.64
C ARG A 654 7.17 -22.51 15.74
N ASP A 655 7.84 -21.46 16.21
CA ASP A 655 9.06 -20.96 15.60
C ASP A 655 10.05 -22.12 15.35
N PRO A 656 10.65 -22.22 14.14
CA PRO A 656 10.69 -21.21 13.07
C PRO A 656 9.63 -21.39 11.94
N TYR A 657 8.49 -22.03 12.23
CA TYR A 657 7.38 -22.23 11.28
C TYR A 657 7.79 -23.02 10.02
N GLU A 658 8.57 -24.08 10.21
CA GLU A 658 9.05 -24.90 9.09
C GLU A 658 7.91 -25.57 8.32
N LEU A 659 8.19 -25.95 7.07
CA LEU A 659 7.26 -26.63 6.18
C LEU A 659 7.66 -28.10 6.04
N ARG A 660 6.67 -28.99 6.03
CA ARG A 660 6.89 -30.42 5.73
C ARG A 660 5.80 -31.03 4.87
N SER A 661 6.09 -32.19 4.28
CA SER A 661 5.13 -32.98 3.50
C SER A 661 3.91 -33.41 4.32
N LEU A 662 2.75 -33.46 3.67
CA LEU A 662 1.49 -33.97 4.21
C LEU A 662 1.47 -35.47 4.54
N ASP A 663 2.54 -36.22 4.25
CA ASP A 663 2.55 -37.69 4.39
C ASP A 663 2.05 -38.16 5.75
N ARG A 664 2.39 -37.43 6.83
CA ARG A 664 2.00 -37.79 8.20
C ARG A 664 0.49 -37.59 8.43
N ILE A 665 -0.07 -36.46 7.98
CA ILE A 665 -1.50 -36.13 8.08
C ILE A 665 -2.32 -37.08 7.19
N THR A 666 -1.88 -37.29 5.96
CA THR A 666 -2.61 -38.06 4.95
C THR A 666 -2.46 -39.57 5.12
N SER A 667 -1.40 -40.06 5.79
CA SER A 667 -1.14 -41.50 5.97
C SER A 667 -2.33 -42.30 6.51
N ARG A 668 -3.14 -41.68 7.37
CA ARG A 668 -4.30 -42.30 8.02
C ARG A 668 -5.62 -42.12 7.29
N LEU A 669 -5.65 -41.32 6.23
CA LEU A 669 -6.86 -41.15 5.42
C LEU A 669 -7.17 -42.43 4.62
N PRO A 670 -8.45 -42.75 4.40
CA PRO A 670 -8.87 -43.78 3.46
C PRO A 670 -8.29 -43.55 2.05
N ASP A 671 -8.00 -44.64 1.34
CA ASP A 671 -7.33 -44.58 0.03
C ASP A 671 -8.07 -43.75 -1.02
N HIS A 672 -9.41 -43.72 -0.95
CA HIS A 672 -10.21 -42.90 -1.85
C HIS A 672 -10.03 -41.39 -1.61
N LEU A 673 -9.86 -40.95 -0.36
CA LEU A 673 -9.59 -39.54 -0.04
C LEU A 673 -8.16 -39.15 -0.37
N LYS A 674 -7.20 -40.04 -0.09
CA LYS A 674 -5.81 -39.86 -0.53
C LYS A 674 -5.73 -39.65 -2.04
N LYS A 675 -6.45 -40.49 -2.79
CA LYS A 675 -6.52 -40.38 -4.25
C LYS A 675 -7.08 -39.04 -4.70
N VAL A 676 -8.14 -38.52 -4.08
CA VAL A 676 -8.68 -37.18 -4.41
C VAL A 676 -7.64 -36.09 -4.20
N ILE A 677 -6.90 -36.12 -3.08
CA ILE A 677 -5.86 -35.13 -2.78
C ILE A 677 -4.72 -35.23 -3.80
N TYR A 678 -4.24 -36.44 -4.09
CA TYR A 678 -3.16 -36.65 -5.06
C TYR A 678 -3.56 -36.30 -6.49
N ASP A 679 -4.78 -36.66 -6.91
CA ASP A 679 -5.32 -36.33 -8.23
C ASP A 679 -5.43 -34.80 -8.38
N PHE A 680 -5.84 -34.07 -7.31
CA PHE A 680 -5.89 -32.61 -7.28
C PHE A 680 -4.50 -31.97 -7.42
N HIS A 681 -3.48 -32.46 -6.71
CA HIS A 681 -2.11 -31.95 -6.86
C HIS A 681 -1.48 -32.28 -8.22
N ALA A 682 -1.90 -33.37 -8.85
CA ALA A 682 -1.42 -33.76 -10.18
C ALA A 682 -2.03 -32.93 -11.32
N SER A 683 -3.19 -32.31 -11.11
CA SER A 683 -3.81 -31.40 -12.06
C SER A 683 -3.18 -30.00 -11.98
N ASN A 684 -2.32 -29.65 -12.95
CA ASN A 684 -1.76 -28.30 -13.10
C ASN A 684 -2.89 -27.28 -13.35
N HIS A 685 -3.22 -26.50 -12.32
CA HIS A 685 -4.28 -25.52 -12.38
C HIS A 685 -3.74 -24.08 -12.31
N GLU A 686 -3.29 -23.54 -13.44
CA GLU A 686 -2.98 -22.11 -13.57
C GLU A 686 -4.26 -21.21 -13.57
N GLU A 687 -5.47 -21.78 -13.72
CA GLU A 687 -6.71 -21.03 -13.99
C GLU A 687 -7.84 -21.12 -12.93
N SER A 688 -7.64 -21.81 -11.80
CA SER A 688 -8.71 -22.07 -10.81
C SER A 688 -8.37 -21.63 -9.38
N LEU A 689 -7.84 -20.41 -9.24
CA LEU A 689 -7.72 -19.75 -7.94
C LEU A 689 -9.11 -19.38 -7.41
N HIS A 690 -9.50 -19.95 -6.27
CA HIS A 690 -10.76 -19.65 -5.61
C HIS A 690 -10.54 -19.41 -4.11
N ARG A 691 -11.28 -18.47 -3.53
CA ARG A 691 -11.49 -18.40 -2.08
C ARG A 691 -12.65 -19.31 -1.73
N PHE A 692 -12.56 -20.05 -0.63
CA PHE A 692 -13.64 -20.88 -0.09
C PHE A 692 -14.01 -20.42 1.32
N TRP A 693 -15.29 -20.53 1.69
CA TRP A 693 -15.74 -20.39 3.06
C TRP A 693 -16.98 -21.26 3.30
N ILE A 694 -17.27 -21.53 4.58
CA ILE A 694 -18.42 -22.31 5.00
C ILE A 694 -19.44 -21.35 5.61
N GLU A 695 -20.70 -21.48 5.19
CA GLU A 695 -21.79 -20.64 5.67
C GLU A 695 -23.01 -21.50 6.02
N SER A 696 -23.69 -21.18 7.12
CA SER A 696 -24.99 -21.75 7.46
C SER A 696 -26.11 -20.93 6.82
N GLU A 697 -27.02 -21.55 6.10
CA GLU A 697 -28.20 -20.88 5.55
C GLU A 697 -29.27 -20.59 6.62
N GLU A 698 -30.31 -19.84 6.24
CA GLU A 698 -31.45 -19.54 7.12
C GLU A 698 -32.12 -20.82 7.62
N VAL A 699 -32.34 -20.88 8.93
CA VAL A 699 -33.05 -21.99 9.57
C VAL A 699 -34.54 -21.76 9.45
N GLU A 700 -35.26 -22.70 8.82
CA GLU A 700 -36.72 -22.66 8.77
C GLU A 700 -37.28 -22.70 10.20
N LEU A 701 -38.01 -21.66 10.61
CA LEU A 701 -38.65 -21.58 11.92
C LEU A 701 -40.16 -21.81 11.76
N ALA A 702 -40.68 -22.84 12.42
CA ALA A 702 -42.11 -23.04 12.56
C ALA A 702 -42.54 -22.63 13.97
N ILE A 703 -43.51 -21.71 14.05
CA ILE A 703 -44.11 -21.26 15.30
C ILE A 703 -45.52 -21.84 15.33
N ASP A 704 -45.81 -22.70 16.31
CA ASP A 704 -47.16 -23.21 16.51
C ASP A 704 -47.93 -22.25 17.42
N ASP A 705 -48.62 -21.28 16.80
CA ASP A 705 -49.55 -20.36 17.49
C ASP A 705 -50.94 -21.01 17.72
N GLU A 706 -51.27 -22.09 17.01
CA GLU A 706 -52.63 -22.65 16.99
C GLU A 706 -52.87 -23.68 18.11
N GLY A 707 -51.80 -24.25 18.67
CA GLY A 707 -51.82 -25.11 19.84
C GLY A 707 -51.67 -24.36 21.17
N LEU A 708 -52.58 -23.43 21.53
CA LEU A 708 -52.74 -22.94 22.91
C LEU A 708 -53.16 -24.10 23.83
N SER A 709 -52.22 -24.99 24.12
CA SER A 709 -52.31 -26.11 25.03
C SER A 709 -52.25 -25.57 26.46
N LYS A 710 -53.40 -25.03 26.93
CA LYS A 710 -53.85 -24.85 28.32
C LYS A 710 -52.96 -24.16 29.38
N ASP A 711 -51.64 -24.08 29.26
CA ASP A 711 -50.73 -23.65 30.32
C ASP A 711 -49.91 -22.38 30.00
N GLY A 712 -49.88 -21.95 28.74
CA GLY A 712 -49.26 -20.69 28.32
C GLY A 712 -47.81 -20.85 27.85
N ASP A 713 -47.57 -21.90 27.09
CA ASP A 713 -46.27 -22.19 26.46
C ASP A 713 -46.35 -21.93 24.96
N VAL A 714 -45.25 -21.44 24.38
CA VAL A 714 -45.08 -21.22 22.93
C VAL A 714 -43.98 -22.14 22.43
N LEU A 715 -44.30 -22.96 21.41
CA LEU A 715 -43.36 -23.89 20.80
C LEU A 715 -42.70 -23.28 19.56
N PHE A 716 -41.37 -23.21 19.57
CA PHE A 716 -40.54 -22.88 18.43
C PHE A 716 -39.90 -24.17 17.90
N ALA A 717 -40.30 -24.62 16.72
CA ALA A 717 -39.67 -25.74 16.04
C ALA A 717 -38.64 -25.23 15.01
N LEU A 718 -37.43 -25.76 15.08
CA LEU A 718 -36.32 -25.46 14.19
C LEU A 718 -36.23 -26.54 13.09
N GLY A 719 -36.20 -26.11 11.84
CA GLY A 719 -35.92 -26.95 10.69
C GLY A 719 -34.45 -27.36 10.58
N ASN A 720 -34.12 -28.10 9.53
CA ASN A 720 -32.74 -28.54 9.30
C ASN A 720 -31.85 -27.36 8.92
N ILE A 721 -30.73 -27.21 9.63
CA ILE A 721 -29.67 -26.26 9.27
C ILE A 721 -28.95 -26.78 8.03
N ARG A 722 -28.97 -26.03 6.93
CA ARG A 722 -28.20 -26.33 5.73
C ARG A 722 -26.85 -25.63 5.81
N MET A 723 -25.78 -26.39 5.60
CA MET A 723 -24.42 -25.88 5.49
C MET A 723 -24.01 -25.88 4.02
N VAL A 724 -23.53 -24.73 3.55
CA VAL A 724 -23.09 -24.55 2.16
C VAL A 724 -21.61 -24.17 2.17
N VAL A 725 -20.83 -24.80 1.28
CA VAL A 725 -19.48 -24.34 0.98
C VAL A 725 -19.58 -23.38 -0.19
N LYS A 726 -19.26 -22.10 0.07
CA LYS A 726 -19.24 -21.08 -0.98
C LYS A 726 -17.84 -20.91 -1.53
N HIS A 727 -17.75 -20.53 -2.79
CA HIS A 727 -16.49 -20.19 -3.42
C HIS A 727 -16.57 -18.96 -4.33
N HIS A 728 -15.47 -18.21 -4.38
CA HIS A 728 -15.33 -17.03 -5.23
C HIS A 728 -14.09 -17.18 -6.10
N LYS A 729 -14.23 -17.01 -7.41
CA LYS A 729 -13.07 -17.00 -8.32
C LYS A 729 -12.18 -15.79 -8.11
N MET A 730 -10.88 -16.02 -7.95
CA MET A 730 -9.88 -14.97 -7.74
C MET A 730 -9.04 -14.72 -9.00
N LYS A 731 -8.46 -13.53 -9.08
CA LYS A 731 -7.49 -13.11 -10.12
C LYS A 731 -6.39 -12.28 -9.49
N ARG A 732 -5.20 -12.28 -10.09
CA ARG A 732 -4.17 -11.30 -9.75
C ARG A 732 -4.55 -9.91 -10.28
N ASP A 733 -4.44 -8.90 -9.45
CA ASP A 733 -4.50 -7.49 -9.86
C ASP A 733 -3.18 -7.05 -10.52
N ALA A 734 -3.06 -5.78 -10.88
CA ALA A 734 -1.87 -5.25 -11.56
C ALA A 734 -0.63 -5.26 -10.65
N GLU A 735 -0.86 -5.28 -9.34
CA GLU A 735 0.12 -5.29 -8.27
C GLU A 735 0.54 -6.73 -7.89
N GLY A 736 -0.12 -7.74 -8.46
CA GLY A 736 0.15 -9.16 -8.25
C GLY A 736 -0.63 -9.80 -7.10
N ASN A 737 -1.48 -9.05 -6.40
CA ASN A 737 -2.29 -9.54 -5.29
C ASN A 737 -3.50 -10.32 -5.79
N LEU A 738 -3.90 -11.37 -5.06
CA LEU A 738 -5.12 -12.11 -5.34
C LEU A 738 -6.35 -11.33 -4.89
N VAL A 739 -7.15 -10.87 -5.85
CA VAL A 739 -8.42 -10.17 -5.64
C VAL A 739 -9.60 -10.96 -6.20
N ASP A 740 -10.77 -10.78 -5.59
CA ASP A 740 -12.01 -11.43 -6.03
C ASP A 740 -12.41 -10.89 -7.41
N LYS A 741 -12.70 -11.79 -8.35
CA LYS A 741 -13.18 -11.41 -9.68
C LYS A 741 -14.67 -11.05 -9.56
N GLU A 742 -15.08 -9.89 -10.05
CA GLU A 742 -16.50 -9.52 -10.12
C GLU A 742 -17.35 -10.65 -10.77
N GLY A 743 -18.37 -11.11 -10.04
CA GLY A 743 -19.23 -12.26 -10.35
C GLY A 743 -20.11 -12.65 -9.14
N GLU A 744 -21.08 -13.55 -9.34
CA GLU A 744 -21.87 -14.14 -8.24
C GLU A 744 -21.08 -15.26 -7.56
N ASP A 745 -21.19 -15.36 -6.23
CA ASP A 745 -20.62 -16.46 -5.46
C ASP A 745 -21.35 -17.76 -5.82
N GLU A 746 -20.59 -18.83 -6.03
CA GLU A 746 -21.15 -20.16 -6.32
C GLU A 746 -21.11 -21.00 -5.03
N GLY A 747 -22.20 -21.73 -4.74
CA GLY A 747 -22.35 -22.55 -3.53
C GLY A 747 -22.51 -24.03 -3.84
N TRP A 748 -21.90 -24.90 -3.03
CA TRP A 748 -22.10 -26.34 -3.06
C TRP A 748 -22.79 -26.81 -1.79
N ASP A 749 -23.85 -27.61 -1.97
CA ASP A 749 -24.52 -28.29 -0.88
C ASP A 749 -23.58 -29.28 -0.18
N CYS A 750 -23.65 -29.37 1.15
CA CYS A 750 -22.95 -30.39 1.93
C CYS A 750 -23.90 -31.52 2.34
N TYR A 751 -23.66 -32.74 1.85
CA TYR A 751 -24.43 -33.93 2.20
C TYR A 751 -23.65 -34.86 3.13
N ILE A 752 -24.22 -35.17 4.30
CA ILE A 752 -23.70 -36.22 5.18
C ILE A 752 -24.44 -37.53 4.85
N LEU A 753 -23.73 -38.51 4.27
CA LEU A 753 -24.29 -39.81 3.89
C LEU A 753 -23.93 -40.90 4.90
N ASN A 754 -24.92 -41.71 5.27
CA ASN A 754 -24.66 -42.97 5.98
C ASN A 754 -24.21 -44.08 5.00
N GLN A 755 -23.71 -45.20 5.53
CA GLN A 755 -23.20 -46.33 4.72
C GLN A 755 -24.25 -46.88 3.73
N GLU A 756 -25.53 -46.89 4.11
CA GLU A 756 -26.61 -47.37 3.25
C GLU A 756 -26.87 -46.41 2.08
N GLN A 757 -26.98 -45.11 2.36
CA GLN A 757 -27.14 -44.04 1.37
C GLN A 757 -25.92 -43.92 0.43
N LYS A 758 -24.71 -44.22 0.94
CA LYS A 758 -23.51 -44.35 0.12
C LYS A 758 -23.63 -45.50 -0.88
N GLN A 759 -24.11 -46.66 -0.43
CA GLN A 759 -24.37 -47.80 -1.31
C GLN A 759 -25.47 -47.49 -2.32
N GLU A 760 -26.52 -46.75 -1.93
CA GLU A 760 -27.57 -46.29 -2.86
C GLU A 760 -27.05 -45.32 -3.91
N LEU A 761 -26.16 -44.41 -3.53
CA LEU A 761 -25.47 -43.50 -4.45
C LEU A 761 -24.60 -44.29 -5.44
N TYR A 762 -23.77 -45.23 -4.95
CA TYR A 762 -22.94 -46.07 -5.82
C TYR A 762 -23.73 -47.00 -6.73
N ASN A 763 -24.92 -47.45 -6.28
CA ASN A 763 -25.82 -48.28 -7.06
C ASN A 763 -26.74 -47.46 -7.99
N GLY A 764 -26.59 -46.13 -8.03
CA GLY A 764 -27.38 -45.24 -8.88
C GLY A 764 -28.86 -45.11 -8.49
N LYS A 765 -29.26 -45.56 -7.29
CA LYS A 765 -30.62 -45.40 -6.75
C LYS A 765 -30.85 -44.00 -6.18
N ARG A 766 -29.78 -43.33 -5.78
CA ARG A 766 -29.78 -41.93 -5.35
C ARG A 766 -29.00 -41.12 -6.37
N ILE A 767 -29.57 -40.02 -6.86
CA ILE A 767 -28.95 -39.10 -7.81
C ILE A 767 -28.79 -37.76 -7.10
N ILE A 768 -27.57 -37.20 -7.12
CA ILE A 768 -27.29 -35.83 -6.69
C ILE A 768 -27.10 -35.05 -7.99
N GLU A 769 -28.01 -34.11 -8.26
CA GLU A 769 -28.12 -33.44 -9.56
C GLU A 769 -27.14 -32.26 -9.71
N ASP A 770 -26.60 -31.73 -8.59
CA ASP A 770 -25.72 -30.56 -8.53
C ASP A 770 -24.33 -30.85 -7.93
N SER A 771 -23.38 -29.91 -8.11
CA SER A 771 -22.06 -29.92 -7.48
C SER A 771 -22.19 -29.86 -5.96
N ALA A 772 -21.75 -30.92 -5.26
CA ALA A 772 -21.97 -31.05 -3.83
C ALA A 772 -20.76 -31.68 -3.10
N LEU A 773 -20.52 -31.23 -1.86
CA LEU A 773 -19.56 -31.85 -0.95
C LEU A 773 -20.23 -33.03 -0.24
N ILE A 774 -19.63 -34.23 -0.34
CA ILE A 774 -20.17 -35.45 0.28
C ILE A 774 -19.29 -35.87 1.45
N ILE A 775 -19.84 -35.82 2.66
CA ILE A 775 -19.21 -36.31 3.88
C ILE A 775 -19.74 -37.72 4.16
N ILE A 776 -18.85 -38.71 4.19
CA ILE A 776 -19.22 -40.09 4.51
C ILE A 776 -19.03 -40.31 6.00
N LYS A 777 -20.12 -40.60 6.70
CA LYS A 777 -20.07 -40.97 8.12
C LYS A 777 -19.70 -42.45 8.21
N ASP A 778 -18.47 -42.75 8.59
CA ASP A 778 -18.10 -44.10 9.01
C ASP A 778 -18.73 -44.35 10.39
N SER A 779 -19.52 -45.43 10.46
CA SER A 779 -20.28 -45.86 11.64
C SER A 779 -19.38 -46.26 12.80
#